data_AF-A0A9N7N3Q7-F1
#
_entry.id   AF-A0A9N7N3Q7-F1
#
_cell.length_a   1.000
_cell.length_b   1.000
_cell.length_c   1.000
_cell.angle_alpha   90.00
_cell.angle_beta   90.00
_cell.angle_gamma   90.00
#
_symmetry.space_group_name_H-M   'P 1'
#
loop_
_entity.id
_entity.type
_entity.pdbx_description
1 polymer ?
#
loop_
_entity_poly.entity_id
_entity_poly.type
_entity_poly.pdbx_seq_one_letter_code
_entity_poly.pdbx_strand_id
1 'polypeptide(L)'
;MDGRSWADQWDTAQENPPPEEKRGGGGGGGAAAKYGKKVGEGLGKTKAAAATGVKKVFEKKFFEIWVLLVLSMGSSEERVVAVIMVGGPTKGTRFRPLSLNIPKPLFPLAGQPMVHHPISACKRIPNLAQIYLIGFYEEREFALFVSSISNELRVPVRYLKEEKPHGSAGGLYNFRDYIMEENPSHIVLLNCDVCSSFPLLEMLEAHKNYGGIGTILVIKVSPESAHQFGELVADPVSNELLHYAEKPETFVSDLINCGVYIFTPEIFTAIRDVSTQRKERAILRRLNSFEALQPANRSLATDFVRLDQDILSPLAGKKQFYVFETRDFWEQIKTPGMSLRCSGLYLTQYRSTSPHLLASGNDSKNASILGDVYIHPSSKVHPTSKIGPNVSISANARIGAGARLVSCIILDGVEIKENAVVIHAIVGWKSSIGRWSRVQASGDYNAKLGVTILGESVIVEDEVVVINSIVLPNKTLNWFGANLMVCSSDGMQTWATTFAVTCWRLWHWRNNAIFANKVVPLEEQLQDIRRRVAMTMRCLLTHTSSLFSIIPSKFPDFRHQYQILKPHFPHHQQTQGFWSLNSNPSPREYCSISGGGAKAMASAKIVRDPESVSYLNQREAAEIDEILMGPLGFSVDQLMELAGLSVAASIAEVYKPAEHNRVLAICGPGNNGGDGLVAARHLHHFGYNPVICYPKRTAKALYSGLVTQLESLSIPFISLEDLPADLSTSFDIILDAIFGFSFHGSPRPPFDDLIQRLVELGNPCEKNEKKSLVIVSVDIPSGWHVEEGDLSGDGIKPQMLVSLTAPKLCAKRFSGPHHFLGGRFVPPSIAEKFKLELPEYPGTSMCVRIGKPPRVDISALRENYISPELSEDQVDANPFVQFQNWFDDAIASGMKEPNAMSLSTTGKDGKPSSRMVLLKGFDQDGFVWYTNYGSRKAHQLSENPQAALLFYWDALNRQVRIEGPVQKVSDDESEQYFHSRPRGSQTGAIVSKQSTVIPGRQFLHEQQETLEAKYSDGSVIPKPIYWGGYRLKPELFEFWQGQPSRLHDRLRYTPEDIEGRRTWKIDRLSP
;
A
#
# COMPACT_ATOMS: atom_id res chain seq x y z
N MET A 1 52.01 -8.05 2.20
CA MET A 1 51.72 -8.73 0.93
C MET A 1 51.12 -10.08 1.26
N ASP A 2 50.10 -10.47 0.50
CA ASP A 2 49.58 -11.81 0.17
C ASP A 2 49.54 -12.95 1.21
N GLY A 3 48.38 -13.60 1.28
CA GLY A 3 48.15 -14.89 1.95
C GLY A 3 46.66 -15.27 1.86
N ARG A 4 46.32 -16.33 1.11
CA ARG A 4 44.92 -16.77 0.87
C ARG A 4 44.68 -18.19 1.40
N SER A 5 43.51 -18.42 2.00
CA SER A 5 42.62 -19.59 1.79
C SER A 5 41.24 -19.23 2.41
N TRP A 6 40.05 -19.79 2.11
CA TRP A 6 39.59 -21.09 1.55
C TRP A 6 39.81 -22.29 2.50
N ALA A 7 38.86 -23.22 2.72
CA ALA A 7 37.42 -23.26 2.44
C ALA A 7 36.75 -24.31 3.38
N ASP A 8 35.49 -24.67 3.10
CA ASP A 8 34.72 -25.85 3.60
C ASP A 8 34.27 -25.80 5.09
N GLN A 9 33.01 -26.03 5.49
CA GLN A 9 32.02 -27.12 5.25
C GLN A 9 32.36 -28.43 6.00
N TRP A 10 31.45 -29.14 6.69
CA TRP A 10 29.97 -29.08 6.74
C TRP A 10 29.42 -29.58 8.11
N ASP A 11 28.11 -29.42 8.33
CA ASP A 11 27.14 -30.08 9.26
C ASP A 11 27.63 -31.20 10.22
N THR A 12 27.08 -31.39 11.43
CA THR A 12 25.64 -31.60 11.71
C THR A 12 25.30 -31.38 13.21
N ALA A 13 24.00 -31.28 13.53
CA ALA A 13 23.48 -31.04 14.90
C ALA A 13 23.58 -32.24 15.86
N GLN A 14 23.60 -31.98 17.18
CA GLN A 14 22.55 -32.50 18.09
C GLN A 14 22.49 -31.78 19.46
N GLU A 15 21.60 -32.24 20.34
CA GLU A 15 20.98 -31.49 21.43
C GLU A 15 21.69 -31.49 22.80
N ASN A 16 21.35 -30.44 23.56
CA ASN A 16 21.42 -30.25 25.03
C ASN A 16 20.95 -31.45 25.91
N PRO A 17 21.15 -31.46 27.26
CA PRO A 17 21.98 -30.58 28.11
C PRO A 17 22.94 -31.33 29.10
N PRO A 18 22.84 -31.34 30.47
CA PRO A 18 24.02 -31.17 31.36
C PRO A 18 24.12 -32.36 32.38
N PRO A 19 24.58 -32.32 33.67
CA PRO A 19 24.95 -31.23 34.61
C PRO A 19 26.31 -31.38 35.34
N GLU A 20 26.58 -30.42 36.24
CA GLU A 20 27.21 -30.47 37.59
C GLU A 20 28.31 -31.53 37.94
N GLU A 21 29.27 -31.28 38.85
CA GLU A 21 29.25 -30.36 40.01
C GLU A 21 30.64 -29.70 40.32
N LYS A 22 30.92 -29.38 41.60
CA LYS A 22 31.92 -28.38 42.06
C LYS A 22 33.17 -29.00 42.73
N ARG A 23 34.15 -28.10 43.01
CA ARG A 23 35.32 -28.18 43.93
C ARG A 23 36.60 -28.77 43.29
N GLY A 24 37.80 -28.24 43.53
CA GLY A 24 38.17 -26.97 44.19
C GLY A 24 39.59 -26.98 44.79
N GLY A 25 40.04 -25.83 45.33
CA GLY A 25 41.13 -25.73 46.31
C GLY A 25 42.51 -25.23 45.83
N GLY A 26 43.12 -24.34 46.63
CA GLY A 26 44.58 -24.04 46.68
C GLY A 26 45.20 -23.23 45.52
N GLY A 27 46.20 -22.37 45.71
CA GLY A 27 46.78 -21.85 46.97
C GLY A 27 48.30 -21.63 46.92
N GLY A 28 48.75 -20.36 46.82
CA GLY A 28 50.16 -19.93 46.85
C GLY A 28 50.73 -19.54 45.48
N GLY A 29 51.77 -18.69 45.37
CA GLY A 29 52.45 -17.90 46.41
C GLY A 29 53.69 -17.14 45.88
N GLY A 30 54.08 -16.02 46.50
CA GLY A 30 55.24 -15.17 46.11
C GLY A 30 54.91 -14.16 44.98
N ALA A 31 55.19 -12.84 45.01
CA ALA A 31 56.10 -11.96 45.77
C ALA A 31 57.59 -11.98 45.34
N ALA A 32 58.35 -10.85 45.31
CA ALA A 32 58.02 -9.41 45.26
C ALA A 32 59.30 -8.54 45.08
N ALA A 33 59.20 -7.39 44.40
CA ALA A 33 60.10 -6.22 44.54
C ALA A 33 59.36 -4.96 44.04
N LYS A 34 59.33 -3.75 44.63
CA LYS A 34 60.11 -2.96 45.62
C LYS A 34 60.73 -1.70 44.98
N TYR A 35 59.98 -0.58 45.02
CA TYR A 35 60.44 0.81 45.18
C TYR A 35 59.20 1.66 45.56
N GLY A 36 59.18 2.57 46.55
CA GLY A 36 60.09 2.76 47.69
C GLY A 36 59.95 4.14 48.37
N LYS A 37 59.77 4.17 49.72
CA LYS A 37 59.81 5.35 50.64
C LYS A 37 58.61 6.34 50.56
N LYS A 38 58.19 7.06 51.62
CA LYS A 38 58.45 6.98 53.10
C LYS A 38 57.42 7.81 53.91
N VAL A 39 57.19 7.42 55.18
CA VAL A 39 56.78 8.22 56.38
C VAL A 39 55.43 8.98 56.34
N GLY A 40 54.59 8.94 57.39
CA GLY A 40 54.66 8.08 58.59
C GLY A 40 53.70 8.46 59.74
N GLU A 41 53.65 7.55 60.73
CA GLU A 41 53.38 7.75 62.17
C GLU A 41 51.96 8.21 62.64
N GLY A 42 51.37 7.64 63.69
CA GLY A 42 51.75 6.41 64.44
C GLY A 42 50.99 6.16 65.75
N LEU A 43 50.76 4.86 66.07
CA LEU A 43 50.36 4.26 67.38
C LEU A 43 49.03 4.72 68.05
N GLY A 44 48.35 3.90 68.88
CA GLY A 44 48.45 2.46 69.12
C GLY A 44 48.13 1.99 70.56
N LYS A 45 47.35 0.88 70.72
CA LYS A 45 47.09 0.12 71.97
C LYS A 45 46.18 0.84 73.02
N THR A 46 45.50 0.20 74.01
CA THR A 46 45.30 -1.22 74.40
C THR A 46 43.95 -1.45 75.14
N LYS A 47 43.63 -2.72 75.48
CA LYS A 47 42.48 -3.18 76.29
C LYS A 47 42.36 -2.54 77.69
N ALA A 48 41.13 -2.36 78.17
CA ALA A 48 40.69 -2.55 79.57
C ALA A 48 39.15 -2.71 79.62
N ALA A 49 38.56 -3.07 80.76
CA ALA A 49 37.14 -3.43 80.88
C ALA A 49 36.38 -2.68 82.00
N ALA A 50 35.05 -2.71 81.89
CA ALA A 50 34.04 -2.54 82.94
C ALA A 50 34.08 -1.27 83.82
N ALA A 51 33.19 -0.32 83.52
CA ALA A 51 32.54 0.53 84.53
C ALA A 51 31.08 0.81 84.12
N THR A 52 30.19 0.87 85.11
CA THR A 52 28.73 1.00 84.97
C THR A 52 28.26 2.44 84.74
N GLY A 53 27.10 2.58 84.09
CA GLY A 53 26.10 3.58 84.51
C GLY A 53 26.09 4.97 83.85
N VAL A 54 24.90 5.35 83.36
CA VAL A 54 24.35 6.72 83.42
C VAL A 54 25.21 7.87 82.85
N LYS A 55 25.70 7.75 81.61
CA LYS A 55 25.95 8.95 80.76
C LYS A 55 25.65 8.80 79.26
N LYS A 56 25.10 7.66 78.83
CA LYS A 56 25.07 7.22 77.42
C LYS A 56 23.90 7.74 76.55
N VAL A 57 23.22 8.82 76.97
CA VAL A 57 22.02 9.35 76.31
C VAL A 57 22.24 10.74 75.67
N PHE A 58 23.06 11.60 76.27
CA PHE A 58 23.26 12.97 75.77
C PHE A 58 24.26 13.06 74.62
N GLU A 59 25.45 12.47 74.77
CA GLU A 59 26.53 12.59 73.77
C GLU A 59 26.25 11.79 72.49
N LYS A 60 25.53 10.66 72.59
CA LYS A 60 25.14 9.86 71.41
C LYS A 60 24.19 10.63 70.48
N LYS A 61 23.24 11.39 71.05
CA LYS A 61 22.38 12.29 70.25
C LYS A 61 23.18 13.37 69.56
N PHE A 62 24.16 13.99 70.22
CA PHE A 62 24.97 15.03 69.56
C PHE A 62 25.88 14.49 68.46
N PHE A 63 26.45 13.28 68.61
CA PHE A 63 27.23 12.67 67.54
C PHE A 63 26.35 12.19 66.37
N GLU A 64 25.17 11.62 66.64
CA GLU A 64 24.21 11.26 65.59
C GLU A 64 23.64 12.50 64.89
N ILE A 65 23.36 13.58 65.61
CA ILE A 65 22.93 14.87 65.01
C ILE A 65 24.07 15.53 64.23
N TRP A 66 25.33 15.45 64.67
CA TRP A 66 26.47 16.02 63.93
C TRP A 66 26.79 15.21 62.68
N VAL A 67 26.75 13.87 62.74
CA VAL A 67 26.87 13.00 61.56
C VAL A 67 25.69 13.22 60.61
N LEU A 68 24.46 13.39 61.11
CA LEU A 68 23.31 13.75 60.27
C LEU A 68 23.45 15.15 59.67
N LEU A 69 23.95 16.16 60.39
CA LEU A 69 24.19 17.49 59.81
C LEU A 69 25.30 17.46 58.75
N VAL A 70 26.41 16.77 59.00
CA VAL A 70 27.53 16.69 58.04
C VAL A 70 27.14 15.87 56.80
N LEU A 71 26.33 14.81 56.95
CA LEU A 71 25.73 14.09 55.81
C LEU A 71 24.59 14.89 55.14
N SER A 72 23.95 15.82 55.85
CA SER A 72 22.99 16.81 55.33
C SER A 72 23.65 18.08 54.76
N MET A 73 24.99 18.14 54.74
CA MET A 73 25.78 19.22 54.13
C MET A 73 26.60 18.76 52.92
N GLY A 74 26.45 17.49 52.50
CA GLY A 74 26.43 17.21 51.07
C GLY A 74 25.13 17.77 50.50
N SER A 75 25.18 18.55 49.42
CA SER A 75 23.97 19.03 48.75
C SER A 75 23.12 17.83 48.33
N SER A 76 21.84 17.81 48.71
CA SER A 76 20.89 16.83 48.19
C SER A 76 20.68 17.09 46.69
N GLU A 77 21.50 16.44 45.86
CA GLU A 77 21.48 16.62 44.41
C GLU A 77 20.09 16.29 43.87
N GLU A 78 19.41 17.34 43.40
CA GLU A 78 18.04 17.29 42.89
C GLU A 78 17.95 16.37 41.68
N ARG A 79 17.64 15.10 41.92
CA ARG A 79 17.51 14.07 40.89
C ARG A 79 16.38 14.40 39.94
N VAL A 80 16.62 14.20 38.65
CA VAL A 80 15.62 14.35 37.58
C VAL A 80 15.40 13.00 36.91
N VAL A 81 14.16 12.69 36.53
CA VAL A 81 13.83 11.55 35.66
C VAL A 81 13.12 12.08 34.42
N ALA A 82 13.46 11.54 33.25
CA ALA A 82 12.80 11.89 32.00
C ALA A 82 11.88 10.77 31.50
N VAL A 83 10.72 11.13 31.00
CA VAL A 83 9.70 10.24 30.42
C VAL A 83 9.38 10.71 29.01
N ILE A 84 9.51 9.83 28.03
CA ILE A 84 9.24 10.13 26.63
C ILE A 84 8.11 9.25 26.13
N MET A 85 7.00 9.86 25.73
CA MET A 85 5.84 9.17 25.16
C MET A 85 6.14 8.84 23.70
N VAL A 86 6.49 7.57 23.41
CA VAL A 86 6.93 7.11 22.09
C VAL A 86 5.77 6.64 21.18
N GLY A 87 4.57 7.13 21.44
CA GLY A 87 3.41 7.04 20.54
C GLY A 87 2.20 6.35 21.16
N GLY A 88 1.01 6.67 20.62
CA GLY A 88 -0.27 6.08 21.04
C GLY A 88 -0.60 4.72 20.39
N PRO A 89 -1.75 4.11 20.74
CA PRO A 89 -2.11 2.75 20.33
C PRO A 89 -2.27 2.55 18.82
N THR A 90 -2.42 3.63 18.04
CA THR A 90 -2.49 3.60 16.58
C THR A 90 -1.11 3.44 15.90
N LYS A 91 -0.02 3.24 16.65
CA LYS A 91 1.36 2.93 16.17
C LYS A 91 1.82 3.74 14.95
N GLY A 92 1.39 5.00 14.83
CA GLY A 92 1.75 5.88 13.72
C GLY A 92 1.18 5.50 12.34
N THR A 93 -0.05 5.00 12.22
CA THR A 93 -0.69 4.69 10.92
C THR A 93 -0.62 5.82 9.88
N ARG A 94 -0.77 7.09 10.28
CA ARG A 94 -0.64 8.27 9.41
C ARG A 94 0.78 8.55 8.88
N PHE A 95 1.76 7.76 9.30
CA PHE A 95 3.17 7.81 8.87
C PHE A 95 3.52 6.73 7.83
N ARG A 96 2.53 5.96 7.36
CA ARG A 96 2.68 4.98 6.27
C ARG A 96 2.96 5.71 4.92
N PRO A 97 3.72 5.11 3.99
CA PRO A 97 4.28 3.75 4.03
C PRO A 97 5.51 3.58 4.95
N LEU A 98 6.09 4.65 5.48
CA LEU A 98 7.37 4.59 6.21
C LEU A 98 7.27 3.92 7.59
N SER A 99 6.10 3.92 8.23
CA SER A 99 5.81 3.18 9.47
C SER A 99 5.23 1.77 9.26
N LEU A 100 5.39 1.15 8.09
CA LEU A 100 4.93 -0.23 7.86
C LEU A 100 5.83 -1.27 8.55
N ASN A 101 7.15 -1.10 8.44
CA ASN A 101 8.14 -2.13 8.84
C ASN A 101 9.02 -1.72 10.03
N ILE A 102 8.97 -0.44 10.44
CA ILE A 102 9.78 0.14 11.53
C ILE A 102 8.90 1.09 12.36
N PRO A 103 8.97 1.06 13.71
CA PRO A 103 8.29 2.02 14.58
C PRO A 103 8.57 3.47 14.21
N LYS A 104 7.54 4.33 14.18
CA LYS A 104 7.69 5.78 13.93
C LYS A 104 8.81 6.44 14.77
N PRO A 105 8.97 6.16 16.08
CA PRO A 105 10.05 6.74 16.90
C PRO A 105 11.47 6.35 16.45
N LEU A 106 11.61 5.25 15.72
CA LEU A 106 12.88 4.72 15.21
C LEU A 106 13.17 5.17 13.76
N PHE A 107 12.27 5.96 13.14
CA PHE A 107 12.48 6.51 11.81
C PHE A 107 13.69 7.47 11.77
N PRO A 108 14.65 7.32 10.83
CA PRO A 108 15.80 8.21 10.72
C PRO A 108 15.45 9.64 10.30
N LEU A 109 15.88 10.61 11.11
CA LEU A 109 15.60 12.03 11.02
C LEU A 109 16.89 12.81 11.31
N ALA A 110 17.37 13.64 10.38
CA ALA A 110 18.71 14.25 10.43
C ALA A 110 19.85 13.23 10.66
N GLY A 111 19.67 11.98 10.22
CA GLY A 111 20.63 10.89 10.39
C GLY A 111 20.46 10.02 11.64
N GLN A 112 19.67 10.46 12.62
CA GLN A 112 19.44 9.76 13.89
C GLN A 112 17.97 9.34 14.05
N PRO A 113 17.63 8.27 14.81
CA PRO A 113 16.24 7.90 15.10
C PRO A 113 15.42 9.08 15.66
N MET A 114 14.14 9.22 15.31
CA MET A 114 13.28 10.34 15.76
C MET A 114 13.31 10.55 17.29
N VAL A 115 13.33 9.46 18.07
CA VAL A 115 13.41 9.49 19.54
C VAL A 115 14.80 9.89 20.10
N HIS A 116 15.87 9.79 19.30
CA HIS A 116 17.22 10.19 19.72
C HIS A 116 17.28 11.67 20.14
N HIS A 117 16.59 12.54 19.40
CA HIS A 117 16.64 14.00 19.60
C HIS A 117 16.17 14.44 21.01
N PRO A 118 14.97 14.05 21.50
CA PRO A 118 14.58 14.36 22.89
C PRO A 118 15.45 13.63 23.93
N ILE A 119 15.90 12.39 23.70
CA ILE A 119 16.82 11.70 24.63
C ILE A 119 18.15 12.48 24.77
N SER A 120 18.70 12.94 23.65
CA SER A 120 19.94 13.74 23.58
C SER A 120 19.77 15.12 24.24
N ALA A 121 18.57 15.71 24.15
CA ALA A 121 18.24 16.92 24.90
C ALA A 121 18.19 16.67 26.41
N CYS A 122 17.57 15.58 26.87
CA CYS A 122 17.51 15.23 28.30
C CYS A 122 18.91 15.09 28.92
N LYS A 123 19.91 14.56 28.18
CA LYS A 123 21.31 14.46 28.67
C LYS A 123 21.93 15.81 29.09
N ARG A 124 21.39 16.95 28.67
CA ARG A 124 21.85 18.29 29.11
C ARG A 124 21.37 18.68 30.51
N ILE A 125 20.43 17.93 31.09
CA ILE A 125 19.87 18.20 32.42
C ILE A 125 20.84 17.68 33.50
N PRO A 126 21.23 18.49 34.50
CA PRO A 126 22.02 18.01 35.63
C PRO A 126 21.26 16.96 36.44
N ASN A 127 21.97 15.98 36.98
CA ASN A 127 21.43 14.94 37.89
C ASN A 127 20.28 14.11 37.29
N LEU A 128 20.24 13.97 35.95
CA LEU A 128 19.34 13.04 35.27
C LEU A 128 19.71 11.59 35.64
N ALA A 129 18.89 10.95 36.46
CA ALA A 129 19.11 9.60 36.95
C ALA A 129 18.77 8.54 35.90
N GLN A 130 17.64 8.69 35.21
CA GLN A 130 17.05 7.64 34.36
C GLN A 130 16.13 8.25 33.28
N ILE A 131 16.07 7.59 32.11
CA ILE A 131 15.10 7.89 31.04
C ILE A 131 14.17 6.68 30.85
N TYR A 132 12.87 6.92 30.77
CA TYR A 132 11.85 5.93 30.41
C TYR A 132 11.18 6.29 29.07
N LEU A 133 11.04 5.31 28.19
CA LEU A 133 10.28 5.40 26.94
C LEU A 133 8.96 4.63 27.10
N ILE A 134 7.81 5.29 27.00
CA ILE A 134 6.49 4.67 27.25
C ILE A 134 5.69 4.62 25.93
N GLY A 135 5.19 3.44 25.55
CA GLY A 135 4.38 3.27 24.34
C GLY A 135 3.92 1.84 24.06
N PHE A 136 3.29 1.64 22.89
CA PHE A 136 2.55 0.41 22.54
C PHE A 136 3.30 -0.56 21.60
N TYR A 137 4.57 -0.31 21.28
CA TYR A 137 5.40 -1.24 20.51
C TYR A 137 5.88 -2.40 21.39
N GLU A 138 6.28 -3.52 20.79
CA GLU A 138 6.85 -4.64 21.54
C GLU A 138 8.28 -4.30 21.97
N GLU A 139 8.68 -4.68 23.18
CA GLU A 139 9.97 -4.28 23.77
C GLU A 139 11.17 -4.68 22.89
N ARG A 140 11.07 -5.83 22.21
CA ARG A 140 12.05 -6.32 21.23
C ARG A 140 12.32 -5.36 20.06
N GLU A 141 11.36 -4.52 19.68
CA GLU A 141 11.52 -3.51 18.64
C GLU A 141 12.45 -2.37 19.09
N PHE A 142 12.49 -2.09 20.40
CA PHE A 142 13.30 -1.04 21.00
C PHE A 142 14.59 -1.53 21.67
N ALA A 143 14.68 -2.82 22.03
CA ALA A 143 15.77 -3.38 22.84
C ALA A 143 17.19 -3.05 22.32
N LEU A 144 17.43 -3.19 21.00
CA LEU A 144 18.72 -2.85 20.39
C LEU A 144 19.02 -1.34 20.47
N PHE A 145 18.03 -0.50 20.17
CA PHE A 145 18.18 0.96 20.24
C PHE A 145 18.43 1.43 21.67
N VAL A 146 17.63 0.96 22.63
CA VAL A 146 17.73 1.30 24.06
C VAL A 146 19.09 0.89 24.63
N SER A 147 19.57 -0.31 24.31
CA SER A 147 20.91 -0.75 24.69
C SER A 147 22.00 0.14 24.08
N SER A 148 21.92 0.45 22.78
CA SER A 148 22.90 1.31 22.09
C SER A 148 22.95 2.72 22.69
N ILE A 149 21.81 3.39 22.78
CA ILE A 149 21.75 4.81 23.21
C ILE A 149 22.09 4.98 24.69
N SER A 150 21.75 4.01 25.54
CA SER A 150 22.11 4.00 26.96
C SER A 150 23.64 3.96 27.15
N ASN A 151 24.32 3.09 26.39
CA ASN A 151 25.78 2.98 26.40
C ASN A 151 26.47 4.22 25.79
N GLU A 152 25.96 4.75 24.68
CA GLU A 152 26.46 5.94 24.01
C GLU A 152 26.36 7.19 24.91
N LEU A 153 25.18 7.40 25.51
CA LEU A 153 24.93 8.59 26.32
C LEU A 153 25.46 8.46 27.75
N ARG A 154 25.68 7.24 28.25
CA ARG A 154 26.01 6.90 29.64
C ARG A 154 24.93 7.34 30.64
N VAL A 155 23.67 7.29 30.20
CA VAL A 155 22.47 7.50 31.02
C VAL A 155 21.62 6.25 30.86
N PRO A 156 21.13 5.60 31.93
CA PRO A 156 20.32 4.42 31.77
C PRO A 156 18.99 4.79 31.11
N VAL A 157 18.66 4.06 30.03
CA VAL A 157 17.40 4.17 29.29
C VAL A 157 16.65 2.85 29.42
N ARG A 158 15.33 2.92 29.67
CA ARG A 158 14.43 1.76 29.72
C ARG A 158 13.22 2.01 28.82
N TYR A 159 12.71 0.96 28.19
CA TYR A 159 11.41 0.98 27.51
C TYR A 159 10.37 0.31 28.42
N LEU A 160 9.15 0.84 28.46
CA LEU A 160 8.02 0.32 29.23
C LEU A 160 6.82 0.17 28.29
N LYS A 161 6.37 -1.06 28.06
CA LYS A 161 5.23 -1.35 27.19
C LYS A 161 3.90 -1.06 27.86
N GLU A 162 3.10 -0.18 27.26
CA GLU A 162 1.71 0.07 27.67
C GLU A 162 0.76 -0.92 26.97
N GLU A 163 0.24 -1.91 27.72
CA GLU A 163 -0.61 -2.99 27.17
C GLU A 163 -2.05 -2.57 26.81
N LYS A 164 -2.55 -1.49 27.42
CA LYS A 164 -3.88 -0.92 27.12
C LYS A 164 -3.82 0.60 27.25
N PRO A 165 -4.58 1.39 26.48
CA PRO A 165 -4.46 2.85 26.53
C PRO A 165 -5.08 3.45 27.80
N HIS A 166 -4.27 4.19 28.56
CA HIS A 166 -4.67 4.99 29.72
C HIS A 166 -4.68 6.51 29.43
N GLY A 167 -4.33 6.93 28.21
CA GLY A 167 -4.16 8.35 27.87
C GLY A 167 -2.84 8.94 28.40
N SER A 168 -2.52 10.18 28.00
CA SER A 168 -1.19 10.78 28.24
C SER A 168 -0.81 10.90 29.72
N ALA A 169 -1.76 11.20 30.60
CA ALA A 169 -1.52 11.29 32.04
C ALA A 169 -1.74 9.94 32.75
N GLY A 170 -2.70 9.12 32.31
CA GLY A 170 -2.91 7.79 32.86
C GLY A 170 -1.73 6.85 32.59
N GLY A 171 -1.09 6.94 31.42
CA GLY A 171 0.11 6.15 31.08
C GLY A 171 1.30 6.52 31.97
N LEU A 172 1.52 7.83 32.19
CA LEU A 172 2.50 8.32 33.15
C LEU A 172 2.22 7.79 34.57
N TYR A 173 0.96 7.83 35.02
CA TYR A 173 0.55 7.34 36.34
C TYR A 173 0.62 5.80 36.49
N ASN A 174 0.39 5.05 35.40
CA ASN A 174 0.48 3.59 35.41
C ASN A 174 1.90 3.12 35.79
N PHE A 175 2.92 3.80 35.26
CA PHE A 175 4.34 3.49 35.53
C PHE A 175 4.97 4.36 36.64
N ARG A 176 4.17 5.11 37.41
CA ARG A 176 4.67 6.00 38.49
C ARG A 176 5.59 5.28 39.47
N ASP A 177 5.32 4.00 39.77
CA ASP A 177 6.07 3.25 40.79
C ASP A 177 7.52 3.02 40.33
N TYR A 178 7.73 2.77 39.02
CA TYR A 178 9.06 2.74 38.40
C TYR A 178 9.69 4.13 38.35
N ILE A 179 8.95 5.15 37.93
CA ILE A 179 9.45 6.53 37.81
C ILE A 179 9.94 7.07 39.17
N MET A 180 9.31 6.63 40.27
CA MET A 180 9.68 6.98 41.64
C MET A 180 10.77 6.10 42.26
N GLU A 181 11.29 5.05 41.57
CA GLU A 181 12.42 4.21 42.06
C GLU A 181 13.64 5.06 42.45
N GLU A 182 13.95 6.07 41.62
CA GLU A 182 15.09 6.97 41.85
C GLU A 182 14.77 8.15 42.80
N ASN A 183 13.55 8.22 43.35
CA ASN A 183 13.04 9.35 44.14
C ASN A 183 13.34 10.73 43.50
N PRO A 184 12.84 11.01 42.28
CA PRO A 184 13.10 12.25 41.57
C PRO A 184 12.49 13.46 42.29
N SER A 185 13.24 14.55 42.30
CA SER A 185 12.74 15.89 42.65
C SER A 185 11.88 16.49 41.53
N HIS A 186 12.19 16.15 40.28
CA HIS A 186 11.55 16.69 39.08
C HIS A 186 11.40 15.60 38.01
N ILE A 187 10.30 15.65 37.25
CA ILE A 187 9.95 14.72 36.19
C ILE A 187 9.76 15.51 34.89
N VAL A 188 10.55 15.23 33.86
CA VAL A 188 10.40 15.85 32.53
C VAL A 188 9.60 14.92 31.64
N LEU A 189 8.51 15.41 31.03
CA LEU A 189 7.67 14.65 30.10
C LEU A 189 7.77 15.23 28.69
N LEU A 190 8.07 14.39 27.69
CA LEU A 190 8.15 14.81 26.28
C LEU A 190 7.34 13.90 25.36
N ASN A 191 6.65 14.47 24.38
CA ASN A 191 6.09 13.71 23.27
C ASN A 191 7.16 13.45 22.19
N CYS A 192 7.33 12.19 21.77
CA CYS A 192 8.38 11.79 20.82
C CYS A 192 8.21 12.36 19.41
N ASP A 193 7.01 12.77 19.00
CA ASP A 193 6.76 13.36 17.68
C ASP A 193 6.76 14.89 17.65
N VAL A 194 7.38 15.49 18.66
CA VAL A 194 7.81 16.89 18.67
C VAL A 194 9.20 17.02 18.04
N CYS A 195 9.37 17.98 17.15
CA CYS A 195 10.66 18.48 16.70
C CYS A 195 10.89 19.86 17.32
N SER A 196 11.93 20.03 18.13
CA SER A 196 12.26 21.32 18.76
C SER A 196 13.72 21.36 19.21
N SER A 197 14.22 22.54 19.59
CA SER A 197 15.54 22.67 20.21
C SER A 197 15.64 22.00 21.59
N PHE A 198 14.49 21.93 22.29
CA PHE A 198 14.30 21.44 23.66
C PHE A 198 15.10 22.24 24.72
N PRO A 199 14.61 23.42 25.16
CA PRO A 199 15.25 24.27 26.19
C PRO A 199 15.03 23.74 27.63
N LEU A 200 15.32 22.46 27.85
CA LEU A 200 14.93 21.74 29.07
C LEU A 200 15.66 22.24 30.34
N LEU A 201 16.83 22.85 30.20
CA LEU A 201 17.59 23.40 31.33
C LEU A 201 17.00 24.73 31.78
N GLU A 202 16.85 25.69 30.87
CA GLU A 202 16.21 26.98 31.19
C GLU A 202 14.76 26.79 31.70
N MET A 203 14.03 25.83 31.12
CA MET A 203 12.68 25.48 31.55
C MET A 203 12.65 24.87 32.97
N LEU A 204 13.67 24.09 33.36
CA LEU A 204 13.80 23.51 34.69
C LEU A 204 14.16 24.60 35.73
N GLU A 205 15.04 25.53 35.38
CA GLU A 205 15.37 26.68 36.22
C GLU A 205 14.16 27.60 36.41
N ALA A 206 13.39 27.87 35.36
CA ALA A 206 12.13 28.61 35.45
C ALA A 206 11.09 27.89 36.33
N HIS A 207 10.91 26.58 36.16
CA HIS A 207 9.99 25.78 36.96
C HIS A 207 10.27 25.88 38.48
N LYS A 208 11.54 25.82 38.89
CA LYS A 208 11.96 26.00 40.29
C LYS A 208 11.62 27.38 40.85
N ASN A 209 11.71 28.43 40.01
CA ASN A 209 11.34 29.79 40.39
C ASN A 209 9.81 29.99 40.47
N TYR A 210 9.02 29.23 39.70
CA TYR A 210 7.56 29.29 39.71
C TYR A 210 6.92 28.52 40.88
N GLY A 211 7.53 27.41 41.33
CA GLY A 211 7.07 26.65 42.50
C GLY A 211 5.70 25.96 42.36
N GLY A 212 5.26 25.69 41.13
CA GLY A 212 4.01 24.97 40.84
C GLY A 212 4.18 23.46 40.67
N ILE A 213 3.06 22.75 40.51
CA ILE A 213 3.04 21.33 40.13
C ILE A 213 3.68 21.11 38.76
N GLY A 214 3.51 22.06 37.82
CA GLY A 214 4.01 21.91 36.46
C GLY A 214 4.34 23.17 35.68
N THR A 215 5.19 23.01 34.68
CA THR A 215 5.52 24.02 33.67
C THR A 215 5.40 23.42 32.27
N ILE A 216 4.81 24.18 31.34
CA ILE A 216 4.47 23.76 29.98
C ILE A 216 5.31 24.58 28.99
N LEU A 217 5.96 23.92 28.03
CA LEU A 217 6.61 24.61 26.91
C LEU A 217 5.52 25.13 25.96
N VAL A 218 5.58 26.42 25.62
CA VAL A 218 4.66 27.05 24.68
C VAL A 218 5.42 27.85 23.61
N ILE A 219 4.79 28.03 22.45
CA ILE A 219 5.30 28.87 21.36
C ILE A 219 4.14 29.69 20.79
N LYS A 220 4.44 30.89 20.28
CA LYS A 220 3.47 31.72 19.55
C LYS A 220 3.38 31.28 18.09
N VAL A 221 2.17 31.13 17.57
CA VAL A 221 1.88 30.85 16.16
C VAL A 221 0.90 31.87 15.59
N SER A 222 0.71 31.91 14.27
CA SER A 222 -0.24 32.84 13.68
C SER A 222 -1.70 32.41 14.00
N PRO A 223 -2.65 33.35 14.20
CA PRO A 223 -4.03 33.02 14.58
C PRO A 223 -4.74 32.05 13.63
N GLU A 224 -4.38 32.08 12.34
CA GLU A 224 -4.91 31.19 11.29
C GLU A 224 -4.49 29.72 11.48
N SER A 225 -3.50 29.46 12.34
CA SER A 225 -2.95 28.13 12.62
C SER A 225 -3.19 27.63 14.05
N ALA A 226 -3.48 28.53 15.01
CA ALA A 226 -3.60 28.22 16.44
C ALA A 226 -4.63 27.10 16.74
N HIS A 227 -5.81 27.18 16.10
CA HIS A 227 -6.93 26.25 16.26
C HIS A 227 -6.61 24.76 15.98
N GLN A 228 -5.48 24.47 15.34
CA GLN A 228 -5.01 23.11 15.06
C GLN A 228 -4.33 22.44 16.28
N PHE A 229 -4.15 23.19 17.36
CA PHE A 229 -3.39 22.82 18.57
C PHE A 229 -4.19 23.10 19.85
N GLY A 230 -3.61 22.79 21.02
CA GLY A 230 -4.16 23.26 22.30
C GLY A 230 -3.68 24.68 22.57
N GLU A 231 -4.62 25.61 22.74
CA GLU A 231 -4.37 27.04 22.97
C GLU A 231 -4.36 27.36 24.47
N LEU A 232 -3.47 28.26 24.90
CA LEU A 232 -3.25 28.59 26.32
C LEU A 232 -3.30 30.09 26.55
N VAL A 233 -4.00 30.53 27.60
CA VAL A 233 -3.92 31.89 28.11
C VAL A 233 -3.05 31.88 29.36
N ALA A 234 -2.06 32.76 29.41
CA ALA A 234 -1.15 32.90 30.55
C ALA A 234 -1.16 34.32 31.11
N ASP A 235 -0.85 34.46 32.40
CA ASP A 235 -0.63 35.76 33.02
C ASP A 235 0.69 36.38 32.53
N PRO A 236 0.72 37.64 32.04
CA PRO A 236 1.90 38.24 31.43
C PRO A 236 3.00 38.68 32.42
N VAL A 237 2.80 38.48 33.74
CA VAL A 237 3.74 38.86 34.80
C VAL A 237 4.22 37.64 35.59
N SER A 238 3.31 36.72 35.94
CA SER A 238 3.63 35.51 36.71
C SER A 238 3.88 34.27 35.85
N ASN A 239 3.54 34.32 34.55
CA ASN A 239 3.47 33.17 33.64
C ASN A 239 2.55 32.03 34.12
N GLU A 240 1.62 32.30 35.05
CA GLU A 240 0.58 31.34 35.47
C GLU A 240 -0.31 30.95 34.28
N LEU A 241 -0.60 29.65 34.13
CA LEU A 241 -1.61 29.17 33.17
C LEU A 241 -3.01 29.57 33.66
N LEU A 242 -3.63 30.54 33.02
CA LEU A 242 -4.98 31.03 33.35
C LEU A 242 -6.08 30.23 32.65
N HIS A 243 -5.85 29.74 31.42
CA HIS A 243 -6.82 28.93 30.67
C HIS A 243 -6.14 27.96 29.68
N TYR A 244 -6.77 26.81 29.41
CA TYR A 244 -6.37 25.85 28.38
C TYR A 244 -7.59 25.38 27.59
N ALA A 245 -7.55 25.51 26.26
CA ALA A 245 -8.57 25.04 25.33
C ALA A 245 -7.96 24.08 24.29
N GLU A 246 -8.42 22.83 24.25
CA GLU A 246 -7.97 21.85 23.25
C GLU A 246 -8.67 22.07 21.90
N LYS A 247 -7.96 22.62 20.91
CA LYS A 247 -8.43 22.86 19.53
C LYS A 247 -9.80 23.55 19.46
N PRO A 248 -9.91 24.79 19.97
CA PRO A 248 -11.18 25.49 20.00
C PRO A 248 -11.65 25.84 18.58
N GLU A 249 -12.97 25.87 18.36
CA GLU A 249 -13.58 26.28 17.09
C GLU A 249 -13.45 27.79 16.84
N THR A 250 -13.14 28.56 17.89
CA THR A 250 -12.90 30.00 17.88
C THR A 250 -11.53 30.28 18.48
N PHE A 251 -10.78 31.23 17.90
CA PHE A 251 -9.47 31.63 18.40
C PHE A 251 -9.56 32.14 19.86
N VAL A 252 -8.73 31.59 20.74
CA VAL A 252 -8.58 31.95 22.16
C VAL A 252 -7.21 32.59 22.42
N SER A 253 -6.14 32.07 21.81
CA SER A 253 -4.76 32.53 22.06
C SER A 253 -3.79 32.19 20.92
N ASP A 254 -2.74 33.01 20.76
CA ASP A 254 -1.62 32.71 19.85
C ASP A 254 -0.60 31.73 20.44
N LEU A 255 -0.63 31.51 21.76
CA LEU A 255 0.22 30.56 22.48
C LEU A 255 -0.35 29.13 22.41
N ILE A 256 0.46 28.19 21.91
CA ILE A 256 0.06 26.77 21.77
C ILE A 256 0.95 25.79 22.56
N ASN A 257 0.37 24.64 22.92
CA ASN A 257 1.01 23.58 23.69
C ASN A 257 2.09 22.86 22.86
N CYS A 258 3.35 22.94 23.28
CA CYS A 258 4.45 22.28 22.59
C CYS A 258 4.58 20.78 22.87
N GLY A 259 3.84 20.22 23.83
CA GLY A 259 3.92 18.79 24.19
C GLY A 259 5.19 18.41 24.96
N VAL A 260 5.77 19.36 25.69
CA VAL A 260 6.95 19.20 26.55
C VAL A 260 6.66 19.87 27.89
N TYR A 261 6.97 19.17 28.99
CA TYR A 261 6.56 19.55 30.34
C TYR A 261 7.64 19.23 31.38
N ILE A 262 7.61 19.96 32.49
CA ILE A 262 8.35 19.63 33.71
C ILE A 262 7.36 19.62 34.87
N PHE A 263 7.45 18.64 35.75
CA PHE A 263 6.57 18.45 36.89
C PHE A 263 7.35 18.17 38.18
N THR A 264 6.75 18.52 39.32
CA THR A 264 7.08 17.90 40.61
C THR A 264 6.35 16.54 40.73
N PRO A 265 6.75 15.63 41.64
CA PRO A 265 6.03 14.37 41.90
C PRO A 265 4.55 14.53 42.30
N GLU A 266 4.13 15.74 42.69
CA GLU A 266 2.72 16.07 43.00
C GLU A 266 1.77 15.87 41.81
N ILE A 267 2.30 15.83 40.58
CA ILE A 267 1.52 15.48 39.38
C ILE A 267 0.81 14.13 39.53
N PHE A 268 1.43 13.15 40.22
CA PHE A 268 0.78 11.87 40.47
C PHE A 268 -0.42 11.99 41.43
N THR A 269 -0.36 12.88 42.42
CA THR A 269 -1.50 13.22 43.28
C THR A 269 -2.63 13.84 42.45
N ALA A 270 -2.32 14.82 41.59
CA ALA A 270 -3.32 15.44 40.71
C ALA A 270 -4.01 14.43 39.78
N ILE A 271 -3.25 13.51 39.15
CA ILE A 271 -3.79 12.48 38.27
C ILE A 271 -4.64 11.46 39.04
N ARG A 272 -4.18 11.01 40.21
CA ARG A 272 -4.93 10.14 41.11
C ARG A 272 -6.27 10.75 41.47
N ASP A 273 -6.29 12.00 41.89
CA ASP A 273 -7.48 12.67 42.42
C ASP A 273 -8.52 12.91 41.32
N VAL A 274 -8.09 13.21 40.09
CA VAL A 274 -8.96 13.24 38.91
C VAL A 274 -9.53 11.86 38.57
N SER A 275 -8.73 10.78 38.67
CA SER A 275 -9.25 9.40 38.49
C SER A 275 -10.27 9.02 39.56
N THR A 276 -10.02 9.41 40.83
CA THR A 276 -10.95 9.17 41.94
C THR A 276 -12.26 9.93 41.74
N GLN A 277 -12.22 11.23 41.42
CA GLN A 277 -13.43 12.02 41.10
C GLN A 277 -14.20 11.45 39.90
N ARG A 278 -13.52 10.86 38.90
CA ARG A 278 -14.17 10.13 37.80
C ARG A 278 -14.87 8.86 38.27
N LYS A 279 -14.25 8.08 39.16
CA LYS A 279 -14.85 6.87 39.76
C LYS A 279 -16.08 7.24 40.60
N GLU A 280 -15.98 8.25 41.46
CA GLU A 280 -17.08 8.74 42.29
C GLU A 280 -18.24 9.25 41.44
N ARG A 281 -18.00 10.09 40.42
CA ARG A 281 -19.04 10.55 39.49
C ARG A 281 -19.68 9.40 38.70
N ALA A 282 -18.91 8.37 38.34
CA ALA A 282 -19.45 7.18 37.69
C ALA A 282 -20.29 6.30 38.63
N ILE A 283 -19.94 6.23 39.92
CA ILE A 283 -20.73 5.55 40.96
C ILE A 283 -22.03 6.32 41.25
N LEU A 284 -21.97 7.64 41.44
CA LEU A 284 -23.14 8.49 41.66
C LEU A 284 -24.13 8.44 40.48
N ARG A 285 -23.62 8.43 39.23
CA ARG A 285 -24.44 8.21 38.03
C ARG A 285 -25.13 6.84 37.96
N ARG A 286 -24.62 5.82 38.68
CA ARG A 286 -25.28 4.51 38.80
C ARG A 286 -26.31 4.44 39.92
N LEU A 287 -26.30 5.38 40.86
CA LEU A 287 -27.21 5.43 42.01
C LEU A 287 -28.46 6.27 41.75
N ASN A 288 -28.36 7.34 40.94
CA ASN A 288 -29.49 8.21 40.61
C ASN A 288 -30.29 7.68 39.40
N SER A 289 -31.16 6.71 39.63
CA SER A 289 -31.93 6.02 38.59
C SER A 289 -33.12 6.82 38.03
N PHE A 290 -32.86 7.69 37.05
CA PHE A 290 -33.89 8.10 36.06
C PHE A 290 -33.34 8.31 34.63
N GLU A 291 -32.03 8.58 34.47
CA GLU A 291 -31.38 8.66 33.15
C GLU A 291 -30.80 7.32 32.64
N ALA A 292 -31.12 6.20 33.31
CA ALA A 292 -30.51 4.88 33.07
C ALA A 292 -30.87 4.20 31.72
N LEU A 293 -31.50 4.94 30.79
CA LEU A 293 -31.90 4.49 29.46
C LEU A 293 -30.99 5.04 28.32
N GLN A 294 -29.98 5.87 28.62
CA GLN A 294 -28.96 6.21 27.61
C GLN A 294 -27.87 5.11 27.51
N PRO A 295 -27.44 4.72 26.30
CA PRO A 295 -26.39 3.73 26.12
C PRO A 295 -25.02 4.27 26.58
N ALA A 296 -24.24 3.45 27.28
CA ALA A 296 -22.96 3.83 27.90
C ALA A 296 -21.78 4.08 26.92
N ASN A 297 -22.06 4.36 25.65
CA ASN A 297 -21.12 4.38 24.51
C ASN A 297 -20.06 5.51 24.53
N ARG A 298 -20.00 6.35 25.57
CA ARG A 298 -18.93 7.37 25.76
C ARG A 298 -18.38 7.46 27.19
N SER A 299 -18.51 6.40 28.00
CA SER A 299 -17.70 6.33 29.23
C SER A 299 -16.28 5.92 28.88
N LEU A 300 -15.34 6.88 28.88
CA LEU A 300 -13.92 6.56 28.99
C LEU A 300 -13.70 5.70 30.25
N ALA A 301 -12.71 4.80 30.19
CA ALA A 301 -12.34 3.99 31.35
C ALA A 301 -11.87 4.91 32.49
N THR A 302 -12.10 4.53 33.75
CA THR A 302 -11.87 5.44 34.91
C THR A 302 -10.39 5.71 35.21
N ASP A 303 -9.52 4.93 34.60
CA ASP A 303 -8.06 5.01 34.53
C ASP A 303 -7.56 5.69 33.24
N PHE A 304 -8.46 6.03 32.30
CA PHE A 304 -8.12 6.84 31.12
C PHE A 304 -8.12 8.33 31.48
N VAL A 305 -6.95 8.94 31.50
CA VAL A 305 -6.72 10.34 31.86
C VAL A 305 -5.75 10.99 30.86
N ARG A 306 -6.18 12.09 30.26
CA ARG A 306 -5.41 12.90 29.30
C ARG A 306 -4.88 14.12 30.01
N LEU A 307 -3.58 14.38 29.90
CA LEU A 307 -2.93 15.52 30.53
C LEU A 307 -3.66 16.84 30.21
N ASP A 308 -3.90 17.08 28.93
CA ASP A 308 -4.44 18.32 28.38
C ASP A 308 -5.86 18.65 28.92
N GLN A 309 -6.85 17.87 28.52
CA GLN A 309 -8.27 18.11 28.88
C GLN A 309 -8.62 17.73 30.33
N ASP A 310 -7.89 16.79 30.94
CA ASP A 310 -8.29 16.19 32.22
C ASP A 310 -7.43 16.66 33.41
N ILE A 311 -6.23 17.23 33.16
CA ILE A 311 -5.36 17.82 34.20
C ILE A 311 -5.15 19.33 33.97
N LEU A 312 -4.77 19.78 32.77
CA LEU A 312 -4.44 21.19 32.53
C LEU A 312 -5.69 22.10 32.57
N SER A 313 -6.72 21.81 31.75
CA SER A 313 -7.96 22.63 31.76
C SER A 313 -8.62 22.74 33.14
N PRO A 314 -8.71 21.68 33.99
CA PRO A 314 -9.30 21.80 35.33
C PRO A 314 -8.40 22.46 36.39
N LEU A 315 -7.10 22.66 36.14
CA LEU A 315 -6.14 23.20 37.13
C LEU A 315 -5.51 24.54 36.70
N ALA A 316 -5.84 25.05 35.52
CA ALA A 316 -5.61 26.44 35.13
C ALA A 316 -6.29 27.42 36.11
N GLY A 317 -5.67 28.58 36.35
CA GLY A 317 -6.12 29.62 37.28
C GLY A 317 -6.02 29.25 38.77
N LYS A 318 -5.20 28.24 39.11
CA LYS A 318 -5.01 27.75 40.50
C LYS A 318 -3.57 27.83 41.00
N LYS A 319 -2.68 28.55 40.32
CA LYS A 319 -1.24 28.70 40.65
C LYS A 319 -0.45 27.39 40.68
N GLN A 320 -0.98 26.35 40.03
CA GLN A 320 -0.36 25.01 39.95
C GLN A 320 0.39 24.77 38.63
N PHE A 321 0.03 25.47 37.55
CA PHE A 321 0.66 25.32 36.24
C PHE A 321 1.13 26.67 35.71
N TYR A 322 2.28 26.66 35.05
CA TYR A 322 2.94 27.83 34.48
C TYR A 322 3.39 27.55 33.04
N VAL A 323 3.67 28.61 32.27
CA VAL A 323 4.17 28.49 30.90
C VAL A 323 5.64 28.91 30.77
N PHE A 324 6.31 28.40 29.74
CA PHE A 324 7.63 28.82 29.32
C PHE A 324 7.62 29.04 27.80
N GLU A 325 7.69 30.31 27.38
CA GLU A 325 7.67 30.68 25.96
C GLU A 325 9.05 30.44 25.32
N THR A 326 9.11 29.55 24.33
CA THR A 326 10.30 29.42 23.47
C THR A 326 10.19 30.30 22.22
N ARG A 327 11.36 30.70 21.71
CA ARG A 327 11.55 31.42 20.45
C ARG A 327 12.35 30.63 19.41
N ASP A 328 12.77 29.42 19.77
CA ASP A 328 13.39 28.46 18.86
C ASP A 328 12.33 27.77 17.98
N PHE A 329 12.79 26.95 17.03
CA PHE A 329 11.91 26.14 16.21
C PHE A 329 11.11 25.12 17.04
N TRP A 330 9.87 24.91 16.61
CA TRP A 330 9.00 23.83 17.07
C TRP A 330 8.10 23.35 15.93
N GLU A 331 7.95 22.04 15.76
CA GLU A 331 7.13 21.40 14.72
C GLU A 331 6.58 20.04 15.19
N GLN A 332 5.46 19.60 14.62
CA GLN A 332 4.87 18.27 14.92
C GLN A 332 5.03 17.29 13.75
N ILE A 333 5.69 16.16 14.00
CA ILE A 333 5.97 15.12 12.99
C ILE A 333 4.74 14.19 12.85
N LYS A 334 3.62 14.74 12.37
CA LYS A 334 2.36 14.00 12.18
C LYS A 334 2.35 13.12 10.92
N THR A 335 3.04 13.54 9.86
CA THR A 335 3.06 12.91 8.52
C THR A 335 4.50 12.65 8.05
N PRO A 336 4.72 11.80 7.03
CA PRO A 336 6.05 11.58 6.46
C PRO A 336 6.69 12.86 5.91
N GLY A 337 5.91 13.72 5.25
CA GLY A 337 6.40 14.99 4.68
C GLY A 337 6.97 15.95 5.72
N MET A 338 6.36 16.04 6.91
CA MET A 338 6.88 16.87 8.00
C MET A 338 8.26 16.41 8.49
N SER A 339 8.57 15.11 8.45
CA SER A 339 9.91 14.59 8.76
C SER A 339 10.99 15.26 7.92
N LEU A 340 10.69 15.61 6.66
CA LEU A 340 11.68 16.24 5.79
C LEU A 340 12.03 17.68 6.23
N ARG A 341 11.02 18.44 6.67
CA ARG A 341 11.20 19.77 7.27
C ARG A 341 11.96 19.68 8.59
N CYS A 342 11.54 18.77 9.47
CA CYS A 342 12.16 18.53 10.77
C CYS A 342 13.61 18.02 10.66
N SER A 343 13.94 17.25 9.61
CA SER A 343 15.32 16.85 9.30
C SER A 343 16.20 18.08 9.04
N GLY A 344 15.74 19.04 8.22
CA GLY A 344 16.46 20.30 7.98
C GLY A 344 16.66 21.15 9.24
N LEU A 345 15.66 21.21 10.12
CA LEU A 345 15.75 21.93 11.40
C LEU A 345 16.83 21.32 12.32
N TYR A 346 16.82 20.00 12.52
CA TYR A 346 17.85 19.33 13.33
C TYR A 346 19.24 19.37 12.70
N LEU A 347 19.36 19.24 11.36
CA LEU A 347 20.63 19.44 10.64
C LEU A 347 21.17 20.86 10.84
N THR A 348 20.30 21.88 10.86
CA THR A 348 20.69 23.27 11.18
C THR A 348 21.14 23.39 12.64
N GLN A 349 20.43 22.76 13.58
CA GLN A 349 20.77 22.78 15.01
C GLN A 349 22.14 22.11 15.29
N TYR A 350 22.50 21.06 14.55
CA TYR A 350 23.79 20.38 14.71
C TYR A 350 24.99 21.33 14.49
N ARG A 351 24.84 22.47 13.81
CA ARG A 351 25.90 23.51 13.72
C ARG A 351 26.35 24.05 15.08
N SER A 352 25.47 24.04 16.10
CA SER A 352 25.79 24.52 17.45
C SER A 352 25.88 23.39 18.48
N THR A 353 25.09 22.31 18.32
CA THR A 353 25.05 21.21 19.30
C THR A 353 26.01 20.06 19.01
N SER A 354 26.14 19.65 17.75
CA SER A 354 26.91 18.46 17.34
C SER A 354 27.59 18.64 15.97
N PRO A 355 28.54 19.58 15.81
CA PRO A 355 29.08 19.94 14.48
C PRO A 355 29.80 18.77 13.79
N HIS A 356 30.32 17.82 14.58
CA HIS A 356 30.99 16.60 14.13
C HIS A 356 30.07 15.61 13.40
N LEU A 357 28.74 15.78 13.46
CA LEU A 357 27.78 14.97 12.69
C LEU A 357 27.55 15.51 11.28
N LEU A 358 27.96 16.75 10.99
CA LEU A 358 27.79 17.36 9.67
C LEU A 358 28.97 17.04 8.76
N ALA A 359 28.66 16.61 7.53
CA ALA A 359 29.65 16.33 6.51
C ALA A 359 30.32 17.63 6.03
N SER A 360 31.63 17.57 5.80
CA SER A 360 32.42 18.66 5.22
C SER A 360 33.16 18.18 3.96
N GLY A 361 33.09 18.97 2.89
CA GLY A 361 33.65 18.58 1.60
C GLY A 361 33.57 19.68 0.54
N ASN A 362 34.68 20.40 0.35
CA ASN A 362 34.88 21.36 -0.75
C ASN A 362 36.12 21.03 -1.61
N ASP A 363 36.90 20.00 -1.24
CA ASP A 363 38.11 19.59 -1.96
C ASP A 363 37.80 18.61 -3.09
N SER A 364 38.58 18.65 -4.18
CA SER A 364 38.37 17.89 -5.43
C SER A 364 38.51 16.35 -5.32
N LYS A 365 38.62 15.81 -4.10
CA LYS A 365 38.64 14.36 -3.81
C LYS A 365 37.35 13.87 -3.13
N ASN A 366 36.53 14.78 -2.61
CA ASN A 366 35.28 14.48 -1.91
C ASN A 366 34.09 15.03 -2.70
N ALA A 367 32.88 14.55 -2.38
CA ALA A 367 31.65 15.11 -2.94
C ALA A 367 31.48 16.58 -2.52
N SER A 368 30.86 17.39 -3.37
CA SER A 368 30.60 18.81 -3.08
C SER A 368 29.42 18.94 -2.13
N ILE A 369 29.70 19.38 -0.90
CA ILE A 369 28.70 19.54 0.18
C ILE A 369 28.28 21.02 0.28
N LEU A 370 26.98 21.28 0.29
CA LEU A 370 26.40 22.63 0.31
C LEU A 370 25.42 22.78 1.48
N GLY A 371 25.78 23.57 2.49
CA GLY A 371 24.96 23.71 3.71
C GLY A 371 24.94 22.43 4.55
N ASP A 372 23.89 22.23 5.32
CA ASP A 372 23.86 21.16 6.33
C ASP A 372 23.49 19.81 5.71
N VAL A 373 24.39 18.85 5.88
CA VAL A 373 24.28 17.51 5.32
C VAL A 373 24.81 16.50 6.35
N TYR A 374 24.06 15.44 6.59
CA TYR A 374 24.52 14.26 7.32
C TYR A 374 24.81 13.11 6.34
N ILE A 375 25.95 12.44 6.51
CA ILE A 375 26.30 11.23 5.75
C ILE A 375 26.81 10.17 6.73
N HIS A 376 26.12 9.04 6.82
CA HIS A 376 26.53 7.93 7.68
C HIS A 376 27.90 7.36 7.24
N PRO A 377 28.84 7.02 8.16
CA PRO A 377 30.20 6.59 7.81
C PRO A 377 30.32 5.34 6.92
N SER A 378 29.30 4.47 6.87
CA SER A 378 29.31 3.29 5.98
C SER A 378 28.83 3.55 4.54
N SER A 379 28.37 4.76 4.24
CA SER A 379 27.73 5.10 2.97
C SER A 379 28.75 5.59 1.93
N LYS A 380 28.59 5.15 0.69
CA LYS A 380 29.56 5.36 -0.39
C LYS A 380 29.07 6.48 -1.31
N VAL A 381 29.81 7.59 -1.34
CA VAL A 381 29.46 8.77 -2.14
C VAL A 381 30.56 9.06 -3.17
N HIS A 382 30.18 9.24 -4.43
CA HIS A 382 31.14 9.53 -5.49
C HIS A 382 31.64 10.99 -5.42
N PRO A 383 32.95 11.29 -5.64
CA PRO A 383 33.49 12.64 -5.53
C PRO A 383 32.86 13.70 -6.46
N THR A 384 32.18 13.29 -7.53
CA THR A 384 31.51 14.21 -8.47
C THR A 384 30.05 14.51 -8.14
N SER A 385 29.49 13.89 -7.10
CA SER A 385 28.11 14.16 -6.64
C SER A 385 28.01 15.54 -5.95
N LYS A 386 26.82 16.14 -5.96
CA LYS A 386 26.52 17.42 -5.28
C LYS A 386 25.39 17.22 -4.28
N ILE A 387 25.61 17.59 -3.02
CA ILE A 387 24.73 17.19 -1.92
C ILE A 387 24.46 18.39 -1.00
N GLY A 388 23.19 18.66 -0.73
CA GLY A 388 22.71 19.70 0.17
C GLY A 388 22.14 20.93 -0.53
N PRO A 389 21.48 21.84 0.22
CA PRO A 389 21.29 21.78 1.68
C PRO A 389 20.23 20.77 2.12
N ASN A 390 20.18 20.52 3.44
CA ASN A 390 19.14 19.76 4.14
C ASN A 390 19.02 18.30 3.68
N VAL A 391 20.15 17.60 3.55
CA VAL A 391 20.19 16.19 3.12
C VAL A 391 20.71 15.29 4.26
N SER A 392 20.02 14.17 4.51
CA SER A 392 20.51 13.15 5.45
C SER A 392 20.57 11.79 4.75
N ILE A 393 21.76 11.19 4.73
CA ILE A 393 22.05 9.89 4.09
C ILE A 393 22.33 8.86 5.18
N SER A 394 21.41 7.92 5.36
CA SER A 394 21.55 6.76 6.25
C SER A 394 22.59 5.75 5.74
N ALA A 395 22.82 4.70 6.52
CA ALA A 395 23.84 3.68 6.29
C ALA A 395 23.79 3.00 4.91
N ASN A 396 24.95 2.48 4.48
CA ASN A 396 25.14 1.56 3.35
C ASN A 396 24.66 2.06 1.97
N ALA A 397 24.13 3.28 1.90
CA ALA A 397 23.63 3.91 0.71
C ALA A 397 24.78 4.19 -0.29
N ARG A 398 24.46 4.15 -1.58
CA ARG A 398 25.40 4.34 -2.69
C ARG A 398 24.95 5.50 -3.56
N ILE A 399 25.77 6.54 -3.66
CA ILE A 399 25.48 7.76 -4.42
C ILE A 399 26.46 7.86 -5.60
N GLY A 400 25.92 7.71 -6.82
CA GLY A 400 26.66 7.64 -8.07
C GLY A 400 27.20 8.97 -8.58
N ALA A 401 28.06 8.88 -9.59
CA ALA A 401 28.75 10.02 -10.19
C ALA A 401 27.78 11.09 -10.71
N GLY A 402 28.04 12.36 -10.41
CA GLY A 402 27.24 13.50 -10.88
C GLY A 402 25.83 13.64 -10.28
N ALA A 403 25.40 12.70 -9.43
CA ALA A 403 24.09 12.75 -8.78
C ALA A 403 23.90 14.00 -7.92
N ARG A 404 22.66 14.51 -7.82
CA ARG A 404 22.33 15.77 -7.15
C ARG A 404 21.22 15.58 -6.12
N LEU A 405 21.50 15.90 -4.87
CA LEU A 405 20.59 15.69 -3.73
C LEU A 405 20.33 17.03 -3.03
N VAL A 406 19.07 17.43 -2.87
CA VAL A 406 18.67 18.70 -2.22
C VAL A 406 17.42 18.47 -1.38
N SER A 407 17.41 18.88 -0.11
CA SER A 407 16.25 18.74 0.78
C SER A 407 15.64 17.33 0.71
N CYS A 408 16.42 16.29 1.06
CA CYS A 408 15.95 14.91 0.96
C CYS A 408 16.51 13.96 2.05
N ILE A 409 15.70 12.97 2.42
CA ILE A 409 16.11 11.87 3.32
C ILE A 409 16.35 10.63 2.46
N ILE A 410 17.57 10.08 2.52
CA ILE A 410 17.99 8.86 1.82
C ILE A 410 18.19 7.76 2.86
N LEU A 411 17.34 6.74 2.87
CA LEU A 411 17.34 5.69 3.91
C LEU A 411 18.33 4.54 3.60
N ASP A 412 18.45 3.60 4.54
CA ASP A 412 19.51 2.59 4.53
C ASP A 412 19.42 1.65 3.30
N GLY A 413 20.60 1.34 2.74
CA GLY A 413 20.77 0.46 1.58
C GLY A 413 20.35 1.05 0.22
N VAL A 414 19.91 2.31 0.16
CA VAL A 414 19.45 2.96 -1.08
C VAL A 414 20.57 3.15 -2.10
N GLU A 415 20.29 2.92 -3.39
CA GLU A 415 21.22 3.16 -4.50
C GLU A 415 20.71 4.27 -5.43
N ILE A 416 21.49 5.34 -5.58
CA ILE A 416 21.21 6.44 -6.51
C ILE A 416 22.27 6.39 -7.61
N LYS A 417 21.88 6.09 -8.85
CA LYS A 417 22.80 5.91 -9.98
C LYS A 417 23.30 7.24 -10.54
N GLU A 418 24.10 7.17 -11.60
CA GLU A 418 24.81 8.30 -12.18
C GLU A 418 23.87 9.39 -12.72
N ASN A 419 24.19 10.65 -12.43
CA ASN A 419 23.49 11.88 -12.80
C ASN A 419 22.01 11.97 -12.38
N ALA A 420 21.53 11.06 -11.53
CA ALA A 420 20.20 11.09 -10.96
C ALA A 420 19.99 12.33 -10.06
N VAL A 421 18.75 12.79 -9.92
CA VAL A 421 18.41 13.99 -9.16
C VAL A 421 17.28 13.71 -8.16
N VAL A 422 17.50 14.01 -6.88
CA VAL A 422 16.51 13.87 -5.80
C VAL A 422 16.31 15.21 -5.08
N ILE A 423 15.07 15.72 -5.08
CA ILE A 423 14.73 17.04 -4.54
C ILE A 423 13.40 16.98 -3.75
N HIS A 424 13.33 17.54 -2.54
CA HIS A 424 12.10 17.56 -1.72
C HIS A 424 11.44 16.18 -1.58
N ALA A 425 12.24 15.16 -1.23
CA ALA A 425 11.80 13.76 -1.26
C ALA A 425 12.35 12.90 -0.12
N ILE A 426 11.68 11.78 0.16
CA ILE A 426 12.14 10.71 1.05
C ILE A 426 12.24 9.42 0.23
N VAL A 427 13.44 8.84 0.16
CA VAL A 427 13.71 7.59 -0.56
C VAL A 427 13.82 6.45 0.44
N GLY A 428 12.80 5.57 0.45
CA GLY A 428 12.67 4.43 1.35
C GLY A 428 13.78 3.39 1.24
N TRP A 429 13.99 2.64 2.32
CA TRP A 429 15.04 1.61 2.45
C TRP A 429 15.19 0.72 1.21
N LYS A 430 16.43 0.35 0.86
CA LYS A 430 16.78 -0.57 -0.25
C LYS A 430 16.25 -0.17 -1.64
N SER A 431 15.66 1.02 -1.79
CA SER A 431 15.18 1.53 -3.08
C SER A 431 16.35 1.86 -4.02
N SER A 432 16.08 1.89 -5.32
CA SER A 432 17.05 2.32 -6.33
C SER A 432 16.50 3.41 -7.24
N ILE A 433 17.32 4.43 -7.54
CA ILE A 433 17.00 5.53 -8.45
C ILE A 433 17.91 5.42 -9.68
N GLY A 434 17.30 5.27 -10.85
CA GLY A 434 17.97 5.07 -12.13
C GLY A 434 18.83 6.24 -12.62
N ARG A 435 19.62 5.98 -13.66
CA ARG A 435 20.51 6.98 -14.29
C ARG A 435 19.71 8.09 -14.93
N TRP A 436 20.15 9.33 -14.74
CA TRP A 436 19.45 10.54 -15.19
C TRP A 436 18.01 10.72 -14.65
N SER A 437 17.51 9.78 -13.86
CA SER A 437 16.15 9.78 -13.31
C SER A 437 15.98 10.87 -12.27
N ARG A 438 14.77 11.41 -12.17
CA ARG A 438 14.48 12.62 -11.37
C ARG A 438 13.30 12.41 -10.44
N VAL A 439 13.56 12.33 -9.14
CA VAL A 439 12.55 12.25 -8.09
C VAL A 439 12.44 13.62 -7.44
N GLN A 440 11.33 14.33 -7.63
CA GLN A 440 11.16 15.68 -7.10
C GLN A 440 9.78 15.93 -6.47
N ALA A 441 9.65 17.02 -5.72
CA ALA A 441 8.35 17.60 -5.34
C ALA A 441 8.42 19.13 -5.22
N SER A 442 7.29 19.78 -4.94
CA SER A 442 7.21 21.25 -4.78
C SER A 442 7.94 21.80 -3.57
N GLY A 443 8.12 20.99 -2.51
CA GLY A 443 8.70 21.43 -1.23
C GLY A 443 7.69 22.05 -0.26
N ASP A 444 6.39 22.07 -0.61
CA ASP A 444 5.33 22.47 0.32
C ASP A 444 5.03 21.32 1.30
N TYR A 445 5.53 21.44 2.53
CA TYR A 445 5.35 20.44 3.59
C TYR A 445 3.90 20.33 4.11
N ASN A 446 3.06 21.34 3.86
CA ASN A 446 1.67 21.38 4.29
C ASN A 446 0.73 20.77 3.22
N ALA A 447 1.11 20.86 1.94
CA ALA A 447 0.37 20.22 0.85
C ALA A 447 0.42 18.69 0.92
N LYS A 448 -0.74 18.04 0.69
CA LYS A 448 -0.96 16.58 0.74
C LYS A 448 0.02 15.75 -0.12
N LEU A 449 0.62 16.35 -1.14
CA LEU A 449 1.58 15.73 -2.06
C LEU A 449 2.83 16.63 -2.33
N GLY A 450 3.12 17.63 -1.49
CA GLY A 450 4.27 18.54 -1.71
C GLY A 450 5.66 17.97 -1.37
N VAL A 451 5.72 16.72 -0.90
CA VAL A 451 6.93 15.91 -0.71
C VAL A 451 6.74 14.55 -1.38
N THR A 452 7.70 14.11 -2.20
CA THR A 452 7.65 12.78 -2.84
C THR A 452 8.20 11.71 -1.90
N ILE A 453 7.46 10.64 -1.69
CA ILE A 453 7.77 9.59 -0.69
C ILE A 453 7.80 8.24 -1.39
N LEU A 454 8.95 7.57 -1.38
CA LEU A 454 9.09 6.20 -1.87
C LEU A 454 9.14 5.23 -0.66
N GLY A 455 8.40 4.13 -0.71
CA GLY A 455 8.44 3.06 0.28
C GLY A 455 9.72 2.22 0.21
N GLU A 456 9.78 1.12 0.97
CA GLU A 456 10.89 0.16 0.90
C GLU A 456 10.93 -0.57 -0.46
N SER A 457 12.13 -0.83 -0.98
CA SER A 457 12.37 -1.58 -2.22
C SER A 457 11.62 -1.03 -3.44
N VAL A 458 11.56 0.30 -3.59
CA VAL A 458 11.06 0.94 -4.81
C VAL A 458 12.18 1.05 -5.84
N ILE A 459 11.94 0.62 -7.06
CA ILE A 459 12.88 0.70 -8.19
C ILE A 459 12.36 1.77 -9.14
N VAL A 460 13.09 2.86 -9.29
CA VAL A 460 12.85 3.85 -10.35
C VAL A 460 13.85 3.55 -11.46
N GLU A 461 13.37 3.16 -12.65
CA GLU A 461 14.24 2.82 -13.77
C GLU A 461 15.01 4.05 -14.31
N ASP A 462 16.00 3.81 -15.16
CA ASP A 462 16.83 4.84 -15.79
C ASP A 462 15.95 5.75 -16.69
N GLU A 463 16.26 7.06 -16.73
CA GLU A 463 15.52 8.14 -17.42
C GLU A 463 14.06 8.43 -16.96
N VAL A 464 13.60 7.85 -15.85
CA VAL A 464 12.24 8.06 -15.31
C VAL A 464 12.13 9.33 -14.45
N VAL A 465 11.01 10.04 -14.55
CA VAL A 465 10.69 11.25 -13.73
C VAL A 465 9.50 10.97 -12.82
N VAL A 466 9.65 11.28 -11.53
CA VAL A 466 8.64 11.12 -10.47
C VAL A 466 8.41 12.47 -9.78
N ILE A 467 7.16 12.91 -9.68
CA ILE A 467 6.79 14.24 -9.15
C ILE A 467 5.61 14.10 -8.19
N ASN A 468 5.65 14.81 -7.04
CA ASN A 468 4.55 14.94 -6.08
C ASN A 468 3.81 13.62 -5.77
N SER A 469 4.55 12.54 -5.48
CA SER A 469 4.01 11.16 -5.47
C SER A 469 4.28 10.42 -4.16
N ILE A 470 3.35 9.57 -3.74
CA ILE A 470 3.55 8.59 -2.66
C ILE A 470 3.50 7.19 -3.26
N VAL A 471 4.64 6.51 -3.25
CA VAL A 471 4.84 5.20 -3.90
C VAL A 471 4.95 4.13 -2.82
N LEU A 472 4.07 3.14 -2.87
CA LEU A 472 4.05 2.03 -1.92
C LEU A 472 5.28 1.11 -2.07
N PRO A 473 5.63 0.31 -1.04
CA PRO A 473 6.77 -0.60 -1.10
C PRO A 473 6.69 -1.65 -2.22
N ASN A 474 7.86 -2.15 -2.64
CA ASN A 474 8.01 -3.20 -3.66
C ASN A 474 7.34 -2.84 -5.00
N LYS A 475 7.68 -1.67 -5.56
CA LYS A 475 7.17 -1.17 -6.85
C LYS A 475 8.29 -0.80 -7.80
N THR A 476 8.16 -1.19 -9.06
CA THR A 476 9.02 -0.71 -10.16
C THR A 476 8.28 0.36 -10.94
N LEU A 477 8.90 1.53 -11.10
CA LEU A 477 8.43 2.63 -11.92
C LEU A 477 9.27 2.68 -13.19
N ASN A 478 8.61 2.54 -14.34
CA ASN A 478 9.22 2.54 -15.66
C ASN A 478 8.43 3.42 -16.64
N TRP A 479 9.00 3.66 -17.82
CA TRP A 479 8.43 4.56 -18.83
C TRP A 479 6.98 4.21 -19.23
N PHE A 480 6.61 2.93 -19.22
CA PHE A 480 5.25 2.46 -19.54
C PHE A 480 4.31 2.45 -18.33
N GLY A 481 4.85 2.47 -17.10
CA GLY A 481 4.10 2.40 -15.84
C GLY A 481 3.74 3.75 -15.22
N ALA A 482 4.17 4.88 -15.81
CA ALA A 482 3.97 6.23 -15.27
C ALA A 482 2.49 6.66 -15.11
N ASN A 483 1.54 5.91 -15.70
CA ASN A 483 0.10 6.14 -15.58
C ASN A 483 -0.61 5.29 -14.50
N LEU A 484 0.12 4.51 -13.66
CA LEU A 484 -0.51 3.64 -12.66
C LEU A 484 -0.20 4.05 -11.21
N MET A 485 -1.27 4.21 -10.41
CA MET A 485 -1.27 4.68 -9.00
C MET A 485 -0.75 6.10 -8.75
N VAL A 486 -1.51 7.09 -9.25
CA VAL A 486 -1.62 8.40 -8.61
C VAL A 486 -2.81 8.36 -7.64
N CYS A 487 -2.60 8.61 -6.35
CA CYS A 487 -3.69 8.81 -5.38
C CYS A 487 -4.11 10.29 -5.31
N SER A 488 -4.75 10.78 -6.38
CA SER A 488 -5.49 12.04 -6.37
C SER A 488 -6.89 11.80 -5.77
N SER A 489 -7.18 12.41 -4.62
CA SER A 489 -8.46 12.26 -3.91
C SER A 489 -9.56 13.20 -4.35
N ASP A 490 -9.29 14.06 -5.33
CA ASP A 490 -10.11 15.19 -5.71
C ASP A 490 -10.16 15.25 -7.25
N GLY A 491 -11.35 15.48 -7.79
CA GLY A 491 -11.61 15.36 -9.23
C GLY A 491 -11.28 16.61 -10.06
N MET A 492 -11.33 16.44 -11.38
CA MET A 492 -11.29 17.50 -12.40
C MET A 492 -10.01 18.36 -12.46
N GLN A 493 -9.00 17.93 -13.22
CA GLN A 493 -8.77 18.44 -14.59
C GLN A 493 -7.56 17.76 -15.26
N THR A 494 -7.58 17.68 -16.60
CA THR A 494 -6.56 17.02 -17.45
C THR A 494 -5.79 18.02 -18.32
N TRP A 495 -4.83 17.49 -19.09
CA TRP A 495 -4.12 18.04 -20.26
C TRP A 495 -2.65 18.51 -20.10
N ALA A 496 -1.90 18.30 -21.20
CA ALA A 496 -0.55 18.80 -21.51
C ALA A 496 0.70 18.18 -20.84
N THR A 497 0.99 16.89 -21.11
CA THR A 497 2.29 16.25 -20.75
C THR A 497 3.21 15.91 -21.94
N THR A 498 2.72 15.93 -23.19
CA THR A 498 3.45 15.39 -24.36
C THR A 498 4.47 16.35 -24.98
N PHE A 499 4.33 17.67 -24.76
CA PHE A 499 5.14 18.69 -25.49
C PHE A 499 6.50 19.01 -24.86
N ALA A 500 6.79 18.50 -23.66
CA ALA A 500 7.97 18.89 -22.88
C ALA A 500 9.30 18.27 -23.37
N VAL A 501 9.25 17.07 -23.98
CA VAL A 501 10.44 16.24 -24.25
C VAL A 501 11.32 16.84 -25.37
N THR A 502 10.73 17.30 -26.47
CA THR A 502 11.48 17.80 -27.63
C THR A 502 12.28 19.07 -27.32
N CYS A 503 11.73 19.95 -26.47
CA CYS A 503 12.40 21.20 -26.06
C CYS A 503 13.59 20.97 -25.11
N TRP A 504 13.62 19.87 -24.36
CA TRP A 504 14.66 19.64 -23.34
C TRP A 504 16.05 19.41 -23.97
N ARG A 505 16.14 18.67 -25.08
CA ARG A 505 17.41 18.48 -25.82
C ARG A 505 17.98 19.80 -26.37
N LEU A 506 17.12 20.76 -26.73
CA LEU A 506 17.54 22.10 -27.19
C LEU A 506 17.93 23.02 -26.03
N TRP A 507 17.23 22.94 -24.89
CA TRP A 507 17.52 23.72 -23.68
C TRP A 507 18.87 23.34 -23.07
N HIS A 508 19.18 22.03 -23.02
CA HIS A 508 20.39 21.53 -22.37
C HIS A 508 21.70 21.82 -23.13
N TRP A 509 21.64 22.14 -24.44
CA TRP A 509 22.82 22.51 -25.23
C TRP A 509 23.27 23.97 -25.00
N ARG A 510 22.43 24.83 -24.43
CA ARG A 510 22.68 26.29 -24.37
C ARG A 510 22.81 26.89 -22.96
N ASN A 511 22.34 26.20 -21.91
CA ASN A 511 22.32 26.72 -20.54
C ASN A 511 23.52 26.31 -19.65
N ASN A 512 24.73 26.35 -20.20
CA ASN A 512 25.98 26.25 -19.42
C ASN A 512 26.48 27.64 -18.91
N ALA A 513 25.66 28.69 -19.02
CA ALA A 513 26.09 30.08 -18.85
C ALA A 513 25.07 30.98 -18.08
N ILE A 514 24.35 30.45 -17.08
CA ILE A 514 23.57 31.25 -16.12
C ILE A 514 23.91 30.85 -14.69
N PHE A 515 25.12 31.21 -14.26
CA PHE A 515 25.51 31.30 -12.85
C PHE A 515 26.05 32.71 -12.58
N ALA A 516 25.14 33.67 -12.50
CA ALA A 516 25.40 35.05 -12.11
C ALA A 516 24.22 35.57 -11.27
N ASN A 517 24.51 36.33 -10.22
CA ASN A 517 23.54 36.67 -9.18
C ASN A 517 22.40 37.58 -9.68
N LYS A 518 21.17 37.06 -9.72
CA LYS A 518 19.92 37.77 -9.39
C LYS A 518 18.72 36.82 -9.36
N VAL A 519 17.85 37.00 -8.37
CA VAL A 519 16.48 36.46 -8.39
C VAL A 519 15.62 37.43 -9.21
N VAL A 520 14.80 36.90 -10.11
CA VAL A 520 13.88 37.67 -10.97
C VAL A 520 12.45 37.17 -10.72
N PRO A 521 11.46 38.05 -10.47
CA PRO A 521 10.08 37.65 -10.19
C PRO A 521 9.43 36.82 -11.31
N LEU A 522 8.51 35.93 -10.92
CA LEU A 522 7.85 34.99 -11.82
C LEU A 522 7.07 35.70 -12.96
N GLU A 523 6.51 36.89 -12.71
CA GLU A 523 5.74 37.63 -13.71
C GLU A 523 6.60 38.19 -14.85
N GLU A 524 7.83 38.64 -14.60
CA GLU A 524 8.74 39.06 -15.68
C GLU A 524 9.13 37.86 -16.56
N GLN A 525 9.37 36.69 -15.96
CA GLN A 525 9.64 35.46 -16.71
C GLN A 525 8.44 35.06 -17.58
N LEU A 526 7.22 35.14 -17.03
CA LEU A 526 5.99 34.86 -17.78
C LEU A 526 5.73 35.89 -18.90
N GLN A 527 6.06 37.17 -18.70
CA GLN A 527 5.97 38.17 -19.77
C GLN A 527 7.01 37.94 -20.87
N ASP A 528 8.25 37.61 -20.54
CA ASP A 528 9.29 37.35 -21.54
C ASP A 528 8.99 36.06 -22.33
N ILE A 529 8.50 35.00 -21.67
CA ILE A 529 7.98 33.79 -22.34
C ILE A 529 6.84 34.15 -23.31
N ARG A 530 5.84 34.94 -22.88
CA ARG A 530 4.73 35.38 -23.75
C ARG A 530 5.22 36.19 -24.95
N ARG A 531 6.16 37.12 -24.75
CA ARG A 531 6.76 37.92 -25.85
C ARG A 531 7.52 37.03 -26.84
N ARG A 532 8.30 36.06 -26.34
CA ARG A 532 9.08 35.14 -27.20
C ARG A 532 8.20 34.16 -27.95
N VAL A 533 7.15 33.60 -27.35
CA VAL A 533 6.15 32.77 -28.06
C VAL A 533 5.50 33.57 -29.20
N ALA A 534 5.10 34.82 -28.94
CA ALA A 534 4.55 35.74 -29.95
C ALA A 534 5.58 36.25 -30.99
N MET A 535 6.86 35.88 -30.84
CA MET A 535 7.93 36.14 -31.81
C MET A 535 8.24 34.87 -32.62
N THR A 536 8.30 33.70 -31.98
CA THR A 536 8.45 32.39 -32.64
C THR A 536 7.28 32.07 -33.56
N MET A 537 6.02 32.33 -33.14
CA MET A 537 4.85 32.19 -34.03
C MET A 537 4.94 33.11 -35.25
N ARG A 538 5.50 34.32 -35.09
CA ARG A 538 5.71 35.26 -36.21
C ARG A 538 6.76 34.73 -37.18
N CYS A 539 7.85 34.15 -36.67
CA CYS A 539 8.92 33.58 -37.48
C CYS A 539 8.47 32.32 -38.25
N LEU A 540 7.60 31.49 -37.64
CA LEU A 540 7.00 30.30 -38.28
C LEU A 540 6.03 30.67 -39.42
N LEU A 541 5.34 31.81 -39.33
CA LEU A 541 4.43 32.31 -40.38
C LEU A 541 5.13 33.02 -41.54
N THR A 542 6.47 33.17 -41.51
CA THR A 542 7.26 33.87 -42.54
C THR A 542 8.19 32.97 -43.36
N HIS A 543 8.08 31.64 -43.26
CA HIS A 543 8.95 30.67 -43.96
C HIS A 543 8.20 29.62 -44.81
N THR A 544 7.11 30.04 -45.45
CA THR A 544 6.41 29.27 -46.50
C THR A 544 6.08 30.11 -47.75
N SER A 545 6.90 31.13 -48.08
CA SER A 545 6.58 32.10 -49.15
C SER A 545 7.76 32.63 -49.98
N SER A 546 8.78 31.81 -50.26
CA SER A 546 9.78 32.16 -51.28
C SER A 546 10.56 30.94 -51.84
N LEU A 547 10.02 30.25 -52.85
CA LEU A 547 10.78 29.54 -53.92
C LEU A 547 9.85 28.92 -54.99
N PHE A 548 9.06 29.76 -55.68
CA PHE A 548 8.40 29.37 -56.93
C PHE A 548 8.38 30.56 -57.92
N SER A 549 9.35 30.58 -58.83
CA SER A 549 9.27 31.31 -60.10
C SER A 549 10.29 30.72 -61.08
N ILE A 550 10.04 30.91 -62.39
CA ILE A 550 10.75 30.35 -63.56
C ILE A 550 10.30 28.94 -63.98
N ILE A 551 9.52 28.95 -65.07
CA ILE A 551 9.12 27.85 -65.97
C ILE A 551 9.80 28.20 -67.32
N PRO A 552 10.44 27.26 -68.06
CA PRO A 552 9.71 26.65 -69.18
C PRO A 552 10.11 25.22 -69.66
N SER A 553 9.06 24.47 -70.02
CA SER A 553 8.96 23.54 -71.17
C SER A 553 9.85 22.29 -71.27
N LYS A 554 9.23 21.09 -71.30
CA LYS A 554 8.95 20.31 -72.53
C LYS A 554 8.28 18.94 -72.26
N PHE A 555 7.33 18.58 -73.13
CA PHE A 555 6.88 17.21 -73.47
C PHE A 555 7.68 16.71 -74.70
N PRO A 556 7.61 15.45 -75.24
CA PRO A 556 6.51 14.47 -75.11
C PRO A 556 6.87 12.96 -74.99
N ASP A 557 5.80 12.13 -74.93
CA ASP A 557 5.57 10.76 -75.45
C ASP A 557 6.68 9.68 -75.60
N PHE A 558 6.38 8.44 -75.17
CA PHE A 558 5.98 7.27 -76.00
C PHE A 558 5.86 6.02 -75.07
N ARG A 559 4.77 5.24 -74.97
CA ARG A 559 4.09 4.29 -75.90
C ARG A 559 4.75 2.89 -76.06
N HIS A 560 3.89 1.87 -75.91
CA HIS A 560 3.98 0.44 -76.31
C HIS A 560 4.52 -0.62 -75.32
N GLN A 561 4.20 -1.94 -75.42
CA GLN A 561 2.96 -2.71 -75.75
C GLN A 561 3.28 -4.25 -75.67
N TYR A 562 2.27 -5.13 -75.73
CA TYR A 562 2.33 -6.60 -75.95
C TYR A 562 2.82 -7.50 -74.77
N GLN A 563 2.36 -8.75 -74.60
CA GLN A 563 1.03 -9.38 -74.82
C GLN A 563 0.91 -10.74 -74.09
N ILE A 564 -0.33 -11.15 -73.77
CA ILE A 564 -0.93 -12.52 -73.79
C ILE A 564 -0.05 -13.75 -73.45
N LEU A 565 -0.47 -14.56 -72.45
CA LEU A 565 -0.88 -15.98 -72.67
C LEU A 565 -1.70 -16.57 -71.51
N LYS A 566 -2.77 -17.29 -71.88
CA LYS A 566 -3.57 -18.29 -71.13
C LYS A 566 -3.41 -19.63 -71.91
N PRO A 567 -3.77 -20.86 -71.44
CA PRO A 567 -4.99 -21.16 -70.67
C PRO A 567 -4.96 -22.43 -69.75
N HIS A 568 -6.18 -22.85 -69.37
CA HIS A 568 -6.67 -24.20 -69.00
C HIS A 568 -6.83 -24.64 -67.52
N PHE A 569 -7.91 -25.40 -67.34
CA PHE A 569 -8.45 -26.11 -66.17
C PHE A 569 -8.69 -27.58 -66.59
N PRO A 570 -8.94 -28.50 -65.64
CA PRO A 570 -10.26 -29.17 -65.68
C PRO A 570 -10.89 -29.48 -64.29
N HIS A 571 -12.10 -30.07 -64.35
CA HIS A 571 -12.96 -30.58 -63.26
C HIS A 571 -12.39 -31.86 -62.57
N HIS A 572 -12.96 -32.53 -61.55
CA HIS A 572 -14.28 -32.48 -60.85
C HIS A 572 -14.10 -32.93 -59.34
N GLN A 573 -15.00 -33.50 -58.52
CA GLN A 573 -16.37 -34.05 -58.60
C GLN A 573 -17.19 -33.81 -57.28
N GLN A 574 -17.94 -34.77 -56.73
CA GLN A 574 -18.83 -34.67 -55.56
C GLN A 574 -19.01 -36.01 -54.81
N THR A 575 -19.22 -35.96 -53.47
CA THR A 575 -20.12 -36.79 -52.58
C THR A 575 -19.96 -36.22 -51.14
N GLN A 576 -20.91 -36.09 -50.21
CA GLN A 576 -22.24 -36.65 -49.83
C GLN A 576 -22.26 -37.82 -48.81
N GLY A 577 -22.80 -37.52 -47.60
CA GLY A 577 -23.41 -38.45 -46.61
C GLY A 577 -22.48 -39.14 -45.60
N PHE A 578 -22.95 -39.67 -44.45
CA PHE A 578 -24.21 -39.40 -43.71
C PHE A 578 -24.07 -39.92 -42.24
N TRP A 579 -24.56 -39.15 -41.25
CA TRP A 579 -24.98 -39.46 -39.86
C TRP A 579 -24.57 -40.74 -39.06
N SER A 580 -24.10 -40.50 -37.80
CA SER A 580 -24.69 -40.96 -36.50
C SER A 580 -23.91 -41.85 -35.48
N LEU A 581 -24.08 -41.46 -34.20
CA LEU A 581 -24.23 -42.22 -32.92
C LEU A 581 -23.08 -43.00 -32.22
N ASN A 582 -22.85 -42.60 -30.95
CA ASN A 582 -22.54 -43.33 -29.70
C ASN A 582 -21.59 -44.56 -29.73
N SER A 583 -20.54 -44.60 -28.91
CA SER A 583 -20.67 -44.84 -27.45
C SER A 583 -19.31 -44.78 -26.70
N ASN A 584 -19.35 -44.55 -25.37
CA ASN A 584 -18.21 -44.77 -24.45
C ASN A 584 -18.12 -46.27 -24.07
N PRO A 585 -16.91 -46.81 -23.78
CA PRO A 585 -16.53 -46.92 -22.37
C PRO A 585 -15.03 -46.70 -22.05
N SER A 586 -14.77 -46.34 -20.80
CA SER A 586 -13.48 -46.35 -20.09
C SER A 586 -13.30 -47.64 -19.26
N PRO A 587 -12.21 -47.82 -18.50
CA PRO A 587 -10.79 -47.60 -18.77
C PRO A 587 -9.96 -48.90 -18.55
N ARG A 588 -8.63 -48.86 -18.78
CA ARG A 588 -7.69 -49.78 -18.12
C ARG A 588 -6.36 -49.10 -17.77
N GLU A 589 -5.92 -49.31 -16.54
CA GLU A 589 -4.57 -49.03 -16.06
C GLU A 589 -3.59 -50.11 -16.57
N TYR A 590 -2.27 -49.86 -16.55
CA TYR A 590 -1.38 -50.47 -15.53
C TYR A 590 0.09 -50.02 -15.63
N CYS A 591 0.78 -50.26 -14.51
CA CYS A 591 2.24 -50.40 -14.34
C CYS A 591 3.13 -49.15 -14.23
N SER A 592 3.76 -49.05 -13.07
CA SER A 592 4.87 -48.16 -12.70
C SER A 592 6.21 -48.88 -12.80
N ILE A 593 7.29 -48.15 -13.14
CA ILE A 593 8.68 -48.55 -12.81
C ILE A 593 9.38 -47.33 -12.19
N SER A 594 10.22 -47.59 -11.19
CA SER A 594 10.93 -46.59 -10.38
C SER A 594 12.45 -46.61 -10.62
N GLY A 595 13.13 -45.48 -10.38
CA GLY A 595 14.59 -45.46 -10.20
C GLY A 595 15.32 -44.20 -10.68
N GLY A 596 16.28 -43.74 -9.89
CA GLY A 596 17.27 -42.72 -10.27
C GLY A 596 16.81 -41.27 -10.09
N GLY A 597 17.51 -40.50 -9.26
CA GLY A 597 17.22 -39.09 -9.01
C GLY A 597 18.41 -38.16 -9.25
N ALA A 598 18.12 -36.90 -9.57
CA ALA A 598 19.08 -35.80 -9.59
C ALA A 598 18.41 -34.53 -9.02
N LYS A 599 19.14 -33.77 -8.19
CA LYS A 599 18.67 -32.49 -7.62
C LYS A 599 19.24 -31.31 -8.42
N ALA A 600 18.39 -30.41 -8.92
CA ALA A 600 18.57 -28.95 -8.80
C ALA A 600 17.44 -28.14 -9.49
N MET A 601 17.00 -27.08 -8.80
CA MET A 601 16.37 -25.83 -9.27
C MET A 601 15.79 -25.71 -10.70
N ALA A 602 14.46 -25.51 -10.78
CA ALA A 602 13.87 -24.27 -11.31
C ALA A 602 12.37 -24.17 -10.95
N SER A 603 11.88 -22.97 -10.63
CA SER A 603 10.52 -22.75 -10.09
C SER A 603 9.44 -22.59 -11.16
N ALA A 604 8.91 -23.70 -11.68
CA ALA A 604 7.64 -23.69 -12.41
C ALA A 604 6.46 -23.67 -11.40
N LYS A 605 5.58 -22.67 -11.46
CA LYS A 605 4.34 -22.67 -10.67
C LYS A 605 3.41 -23.78 -11.18
N ILE A 606 3.31 -24.87 -10.42
CA ILE A 606 2.27 -25.88 -10.60
C ILE A 606 0.92 -25.22 -10.29
N VAL A 607 0.04 -25.16 -11.28
CA VAL A 607 -1.39 -24.86 -11.05
C VAL A 607 -1.95 -26.06 -10.30
N ARG A 608 -2.24 -25.89 -9.00
CA ARG A 608 -2.80 -26.95 -8.17
C ARG A 608 -4.25 -27.24 -8.55
N ASP A 609 -4.68 -28.48 -8.34
CA ASP A 609 -6.03 -28.94 -8.64
C ASP A 609 -7.05 -28.29 -7.66
N PRO A 610 -8.14 -27.64 -8.14
CA PRO A 610 -9.17 -27.11 -7.26
C PRO A 610 -9.97 -28.17 -6.46
N GLU A 611 -9.79 -29.47 -6.72
CA GLU A 611 -10.30 -30.54 -5.83
C GLU A 611 -9.40 -30.79 -4.60
N SER A 612 -8.17 -30.23 -4.54
CA SER A 612 -7.19 -30.44 -3.45
C SER A 612 -7.32 -29.50 -2.23
N VAL A 613 -8.53 -29.03 -1.91
CA VAL A 613 -8.74 -28.13 -0.77
C VAL A 613 -8.85 -28.89 0.56
N SER A 614 -8.12 -28.46 1.58
CA SER A 614 -8.21 -29.02 2.93
C SER A 614 -9.49 -28.61 3.67
N TYR A 615 -10.00 -29.49 4.53
CA TYR A 615 -11.24 -29.28 5.31
C TYR A 615 -10.98 -29.45 6.80
N LEU A 616 -11.53 -28.55 7.62
CA LEU A 616 -11.38 -28.53 9.08
C LEU A 616 -12.51 -29.28 9.79
N ASN A 617 -12.17 -30.00 10.87
CA ASN A 617 -13.14 -30.41 11.89
C ASN A 617 -13.48 -29.25 12.85
N GLN A 618 -14.51 -29.40 13.69
CA GLN A 618 -15.00 -28.31 14.54
C GLN A 618 -13.94 -27.82 15.55
N ARG A 619 -13.10 -28.73 16.04
CA ARG A 619 -12.01 -28.44 16.98
C ARG A 619 -10.85 -27.72 16.32
N GLU A 620 -10.45 -28.12 15.12
CA GLU A 620 -9.37 -27.47 14.36
C GLU A 620 -9.75 -26.03 14.00
N ALA A 621 -11.00 -25.80 13.59
CA ALA A 621 -11.50 -24.44 13.34
C ALA A 621 -11.43 -23.56 14.60
N ALA A 622 -11.82 -24.09 15.77
CA ALA A 622 -11.72 -23.37 17.04
C ALA A 622 -10.26 -23.10 17.45
N GLU A 623 -9.36 -24.06 17.27
CA GLU A 623 -7.93 -23.89 17.60
C GLU A 623 -7.23 -22.89 16.67
N ILE A 624 -7.57 -22.85 15.39
CA ILE A 624 -7.04 -21.85 14.45
C ILE A 624 -7.53 -20.44 14.83
N ASP A 625 -8.81 -20.28 15.12
CA ASP A 625 -9.39 -19.00 15.58
C ASP A 625 -8.73 -18.51 16.89
N GLU A 626 -8.50 -19.41 17.86
CA GLU A 626 -7.78 -19.09 19.10
C GLU A 626 -6.33 -18.64 18.84
N ILE A 627 -5.61 -19.29 17.92
CA ILE A 627 -4.22 -18.92 17.60
C ILE A 627 -4.15 -17.59 16.84
N LEU A 628 -5.10 -17.34 15.92
CA LEU A 628 -5.22 -16.07 15.21
C LEU A 628 -5.49 -14.91 16.18
N MET A 629 -6.44 -15.08 17.10
CA MET A 629 -6.84 -14.04 18.05
C MET A 629 -5.90 -13.85 19.24
N GLY A 630 -5.17 -14.91 19.64
CA GLY A 630 -4.20 -14.88 20.73
C GLY A 630 -2.76 -14.64 20.23
N PRO A 631 -1.90 -15.69 20.12
CA PRO A 631 -0.50 -15.58 19.74
C PRO A 631 -0.16 -14.76 18.49
N LEU A 632 -1.06 -14.67 17.50
CA LEU A 632 -0.85 -13.92 16.27
C LEU A 632 -1.42 -12.48 16.30
N GLY A 633 -2.19 -12.14 17.33
CA GLY A 633 -2.61 -10.77 17.64
C GLY A 633 -3.62 -10.14 16.66
N PHE A 634 -4.34 -10.93 15.87
CA PHE A 634 -5.47 -10.41 15.09
C PHE A 634 -6.62 -10.06 16.04
N SER A 635 -7.14 -8.84 15.99
CA SER A 635 -8.32 -8.51 16.78
C SER A 635 -9.61 -9.05 16.12
N VAL A 636 -10.64 -9.32 16.92
CA VAL A 636 -11.91 -9.90 16.43
C VAL A 636 -12.52 -9.06 15.31
N ASP A 637 -12.44 -7.73 15.43
CA ASP A 637 -12.88 -6.77 14.41
C ASP A 637 -12.07 -6.84 13.11
N GLN A 638 -10.77 -7.18 13.15
CA GLN A 638 -9.96 -7.34 11.93
C GLN A 638 -10.34 -8.60 11.16
N LEU A 639 -10.51 -9.73 11.86
CA LEU A 639 -10.95 -10.98 11.23
C LEU A 639 -12.36 -10.83 10.65
N MET A 640 -13.25 -10.20 11.41
CA MET A 640 -14.64 -9.94 11.04
C MET A 640 -14.79 -8.95 9.86
N GLU A 641 -13.97 -7.89 9.82
CA GLU A 641 -13.93 -6.95 8.69
C GLU A 641 -13.51 -7.66 7.39
N LEU A 642 -12.48 -8.52 7.47
CA LEU A 642 -11.96 -9.27 6.32
C LEU A 642 -12.91 -10.39 5.90
N ALA A 643 -13.56 -11.08 6.84
CA ALA A 643 -14.55 -12.12 6.59
C ALA A 643 -15.80 -11.55 5.90
N GLY A 644 -16.43 -10.52 6.48
CA GLY A 644 -17.61 -9.90 5.86
C GLY A 644 -17.31 -9.25 4.51
N LEU A 645 -16.11 -8.68 4.32
CA LEU A 645 -15.65 -8.21 3.00
C LEU A 645 -15.48 -9.37 2.00
N SER A 646 -14.93 -10.52 2.41
CA SER A 646 -14.86 -11.72 1.57
C SER A 646 -16.25 -12.23 1.17
N VAL A 647 -17.23 -12.19 2.08
CA VAL A 647 -18.64 -12.57 1.80
C VAL A 647 -19.27 -11.62 0.78
N ALA A 648 -19.19 -10.31 1.02
CA ALA A 648 -19.72 -9.31 0.09
C ALA A 648 -19.06 -9.39 -1.30
N ALA A 649 -17.74 -9.64 -1.36
CA ALA A 649 -17.03 -9.84 -2.62
C ALA A 649 -17.46 -11.11 -3.36
N SER A 650 -17.68 -12.23 -2.65
CA SER A 650 -18.17 -13.49 -3.23
C SER A 650 -19.57 -13.32 -3.86
N ILE A 651 -20.44 -12.57 -3.19
CA ILE A 651 -21.76 -12.20 -3.71
C ILE A 651 -21.63 -11.32 -4.96
N ALA A 652 -20.80 -10.28 -4.93
CA ALA A 652 -20.59 -9.36 -6.06
C ALA A 652 -19.88 -10.00 -7.27
N GLU A 653 -19.08 -11.04 -7.08
CA GLU A 653 -18.53 -11.84 -8.19
C GLU A 653 -19.66 -12.48 -9.01
N VAL A 654 -20.73 -12.95 -8.36
CA VAL A 654 -21.83 -13.71 -8.98
C VAL A 654 -23.06 -12.85 -9.29
N TYR A 655 -23.76 -12.38 -8.25
CA TYR A 655 -25.12 -11.86 -8.34
C TYR A 655 -25.11 -10.34 -8.54
N LYS A 656 -25.12 -9.85 -9.78
CA LYS A 656 -24.88 -8.42 -10.06
C LYS A 656 -25.97 -7.50 -9.47
N PRO A 657 -25.65 -6.29 -8.96
CA PRO A 657 -26.62 -5.39 -8.33
C PRO A 657 -27.80 -5.03 -9.26
N ALA A 658 -27.55 -4.88 -10.56
CA ALA A 658 -28.59 -4.58 -11.55
C ALA A 658 -29.70 -5.65 -11.61
N GLU A 659 -29.40 -6.88 -11.19
CA GLU A 659 -30.34 -8.01 -11.15
C GLU A 659 -30.76 -8.35 -9.72
N HIS A 660 -29.85 -8.36 -8.75
CA HIS A 660 -30.06 -8.93 -7.42
C HIS A 660 -29.85 -7.88 -6.30
N ASN A 661 -30.46 -6.70 -6.42
CA ASN A 661 -30.21 -5.58 -5.50
C ASN A 661 -30.79 -5.76 -4.09
N ARG A 662 -31.93 -6.44 -3.90
CA ARG A 662 -32.59 -6.51 -2.57
C ARG A 662 -32.02 -7.65 -1.74
N VAL A 663 -31.35 -7.34 -0.64
CA VAL A 663 -30.68 -8.34 0.22
C VAL A 663 -31.29 -8.34 1.61
N LEU A 664 -31.66 -9.50 2.16
CA LEU A 664 -31.99 -9.66 3.58
C LEU A 664 -30.83 -10.35 4.30
N ALA A 665 -30.15 -9.64 5.20
CA ALA A 665 -29.12 -10.22 6.05
C ALA A 665 -29.71 -10.65 7.40
N ILE A 666 -29.74 -11.97 7.66
CA ILE A 666 -30.29 -12.56 8.88
C ILE A 666 -29.12 -12.90 9.82
N CYS A 667 -28.90 -12.04 10.81
CA CYS A 667 -27.69 -12.04 11.62
C CYS A 667 -27.91 -12.70 13.00
N GLY A 668 -27.03 -13.62 13.39
CA GLY A 668 -27.03 -14.24 14.72
C GLY A 668 -26.26 -13.45 15.79
N PRO A 669 -26.27 -13.93 17.05
CA PRO A 669 -25.57 -13.27 18.16
C PRO A 669 -24.05 -13.54 18.20
N GLY A 670 -23.56 -14.55 17.47
CA GLY A 670 -22.14 -14.96 17.43
C GLY A 670 -21.31 -14.23 16.38
N ASN A 671 -20.05 -14.63 16.19
CA ASN A 671 -19.14 -14.00 15.21
C ASN A 671 -19.74 -14.00 13.79
N ASN A 672 -20.31 -15.13 13.34
CA ASN A 672 -20.97 -15.26 12.03
C ASN A 672 -21.99 -14.16 11.74
N GLY A 673 -22.76 -13.73 12.75
CA GLY A 673 -23.71 -12.63 12.61
C GLY A 673 -23.03 -11.25 12.52
N GLY A 674 -21.88 -11.08 13.18
CA GLY A 674 -21.01 -9.91 12.98
C GLY A 674 -20.41 -9.87 11.56
N ASP A 675 -19.99 -11.02 11.04
CA ASP A 675 -19.53 -11.16 9.64
C ASP A 675 -20.67 -10.79 8.66
N GLY A 676 -21.91 -11.19 8.96
CA GLY A 676 -23.11 -10.79 8.23
C GLY A 676 -23.40 -9.29 8.26
N LEU A 677 -23.24 -8.64 9.43
CA LEU A 677 -23.39 -7.18 9.56
C LEU A 677 -22.31 -6.42 8.75
N VAL A 678 -21.07 -6.88 8.78
CA VAL A 678 -19.98 -6.33 7.95
C VAL A 678 -20.26 -6.55 6.46
N ALA A 679 -20.68 -7.75 6.08
CA ALA A 679 -21.01 -8.08 4.69
C ALA A 679 -22.14 -7.19 4.16
N ALA A 680 -23.20 -6.95 4.94
CA ALA A 680 -24.27 -6.04 4.56
C ALA A 680 -23.78 -4.60 4.35
N ARG A 681 -22.85 -4.09 5.18
CA ARG A 681 -22.23 -2.77 4.98
C ARG A 681 -21.46 -2.71 3.65
N HIS A 682 -20.65 -3.70 3.33
CA HIS A 682 -19.89 -3.72 2.07
C HIS A 682 -20.81 -3.89 0.85
N LEU A 683 -21.87 -4.70 0.95
CA LEU A 683 -22.90 -4.81 -0.09
C LEU A 683 -23.57 -3.45 -0.36
N HIS A 684 -23.89 -2.66 0.66
CA HIS A 684 -24.39 -1.30 0.44
C HIS A 684 -23.39 -0.44 -0.37
N HIS A 685 -22.10 -0.48 -0.01
CA HIS A 685 -21.05 0.21 -0.78
C HIS A 685 -20.82 -0.35 -2.20
N PHE A 686 -21.24 -1.59 -2.48
CA PHE A 686 -21.21 -2.21 -3.80
C PHE A 686 -22.51 -1.97 -4.61
N GLY A 687 -23.43 -1.14 -4.12
CA GLY A 687 -24.65 -0.74 -4.83
C GLY A 687 -25.87 -1.65 -4.60
N TYR A 688 -25.84 -2.50 -3.58
CA TYR A 688 -27.01 -3.30 -3.15
C TYR A 688 -27.86 -2.52 -2.13
N ASN A 689 -29.10 -2.96 -1.97
CA ASN A 689 -30.06 -2.49 -0.98
C ASN A 689 -30.25 -3.56 0.11
N PRO A 690 -29.36 -3.63 1.12
CA PRO A 690 -29.52 -4.54 2.24
C PRO A 690 -30.60 -4.08 3.24
N VAL A 691 -31.23 -5.05 3.88
CA VAL A 691 -32.11 -4.93 5.04
C VAL A 691 -31.62 -5.93 6.08
N ILE A 692 -31.59 -5.55 7.36
CA ILE A 692 -31.03 -6.38 8.42
C ILE A 692 -32.13 -6.95 9.32
N CYS A 693 -32.25 -8.28 9.38
CA CYS A 693 -32.95 -8.92 10.50
C CYS A 693 -31.90 -9.33 11.53
N TYR A 694 -31.94 -8.74 12.73
CA TYR A 694 -31.02 -9.10 13.83
C TYR A 694 -31.81 -9.40 15.12
N PRO A 695 -32.43 -10.60 15.22
CA PRO A 695 -33.36 -10.94 16.31
C PRO A 695 -32.81 -10.81 17.73
N LYS A 696 -31.51 -11.11 17.91
CA LYS A 696 -30.87 -11.19 19.23
C LYS A 696 -29.57 -10.41 19.23
N ARG A 697 -29.69 -9.08 19.34
CA ARG A 697 -28.56 -8.15 19.36
C ARG A 697 -27.60 -8.48 20.51
N THR A 698 -26.30 -8.61 20.21
CA THR A 698 -25.26 -8.92 21.20
C THR A 698 -24.75 -7.66 21.89
N ALA A 699 -24.81 -7.62 23.23
CA ALA A 699 -24.46 -6.46 24.05
C ALA A 699 -22.94 -6.17 24.17
N LYS A 700 -22.10 -6.74 23.30
CA LYS A 700 -20.65 -6.45 23.24
C LYS A 700 -20.43 -5.22 22.34
N ALA A 701 -19.61 -4.27 22.78
CA ALA A 701 -19.40 -2.98 22.10
C ALA A 701 -19.04 -3.08 20.61
N LEU A 702 -18.34 -4.13 20.18
CA LEU A 702 -18.06 -4.42 18.76
C LEU A 702 -19.34 -4.48 17.91
N TYR A 703 -20.32 -5.26 18.35
CA TYR A 703 -21.59 -5.47 17.63
C TYR A 703 -22.44 -4.20 17.64
N SER A 704 -22.44 -3.46 18.75
CA SER A 704 -23.04 -2.12 18.82
C SER A 704 -22.40 -1.17 17.81
N GLY A 705 -21.08 -1.23 17.64
CA GLY A 705 -20.35 -0.44 16.64
C GLY A 705 -20.74 -0.79 15.20
N LEU A 706 -20.85 -2.08 14.87
CA LEU A 706 -21.32 -2.53 13.55
C LEU A 706 -22.75 -2.09 13.25
N VAL A 707 -23.64 -2.19 14.25
CA VAL A 707 -25.03 -1.70 14.16
C VAL A 707 -25.04 -0.19 13.90
N THR A 708 -24.29 0.61 14.66
CA THR A 708 -24.19 2.06 14.44
C THR A 708 -23.57 2.43 13.08
N GLN A 709 -22.65 1.63 12.52
CA GLN A 709 -22.15 1.82 11.16
C GLN A 709 -23.27 1.64 10.12
N LEU A 710 -24.06 0.58 10.23
CA LEU A 710 -25.20 0.31 9.34
C LEU A 710 -26.29 1.38 9.47
N GLU A 711 -26.63 1.77 10.70
CA GLU A 711 -27.58 2.85 10.99
C GLU A 711 -27.08 4.20 10.41
N SER A 712 -25.76 4.48 10.45
CA SER A 712 -25.18 5.70 9.85
C SER A 712 -25.23 5.75 8.31
N LEU A 713 -25.39 4.59 7.66
CA LEU A 713 -25.62 4.45 6.22
C LEU A 713 -27.11 4.39 5.86
N SER A 714 -28.00 4.64 6.84
CA SER A 714 -29.46 4.50 6.69
C SER A 714 -29.93 3.11 6.25
N ILE A 715 -29.14 2.06 6.53
CA ILE A 715 -29.49 0.68 6.22
C ILE A 715 -30.58 0.21 7.20
N PRO A 716 -31.78 -0.18 6.72
CA PRO A 716 -32.91 -0.47 7.59
C PRO A 716 -32.75 -1.79 8.34
N PHE A 717 -33.24 -1.80 9.59
CA PHE A 717 -33.42 -3.01 10.39
C PHE A 717 -34.91 -3.38 10.42
N ILE A 718 -35.22 -4.66 10.27
CA ILE A 718 -36.57 -5.22 10.31
C ILE A 718 -36.71 -6.20 11.48
N SER A 719 -37.85 -6.20 12.17
CA SER A 719 -38.13 -7.19 13.21
C SER A 719 -38.50 -8.54 12.61
N LEU A 720 -38.59 -9.57 13.44
CA LEU A 720 -39.10 -10.89 13.08
C LEU A 720 -40.59 -10.88 12.69
N GLU A 721 -41.35 -10.02 13.36
CA GLU A 721 -42.80 -9.92 13.23
C GLU A 721 -43.19 -9.15 11.96
N ASP A 722 -42.33 -8.21 11.54
CA ASP A 722 -42.47 -7.42 10.31
C ASP A 722 -41.97 -8.15 9.05
N LEU A 723 -41.29 -9.30 9.17
CA LEU A 723 -40.79 -10.04 8.01
C LEU A 723 -41.95 -10.58 7.15
N PRO A 724 -41.97 -10.32 5.83
CA PRO A 724 -43.04 -10.78 4.96
C PRO A 724 -43.10 -12.32 4.93
N ALA A 725 -44.32 -12.87 4.87
CA ALA A 725 -44.54 -14.31 4.89
C ALA A 725 -43.91 -15.04 3.69
N ASP A 726 -43.82 -14.37 2.53
CA ASP A 726 -43.08 -14.84 1.35
C ASP A 726 -41.91 -13.88 1.07
N LEU A 727 -40.70 -14.28 1.51
CA LEU A 727 -39.48 -13.51 1.31
C LEU A 727 -39.12 -13.29 -0.17
N SER A 728 -39.53 -14.20 -1.08
CA SER A 728 -39.21 -14.11 -2.51
C SER A 728 -39.87 -12.93 -3.22
N THR A 729 -40.97 -12.42 -2.66
CA THR A 729 -41.61 -11.18 -3.14
C THR A 729 -40.75 -9.95 -2.91
N SER A 730 -39.99 -9.93 -1.81
CA SER A 730 -39.43 -8.71 -1.22
C SER A 730 -37.90 -8.63 -1.32
N PHE A 731 -37.24 -9.79 -1.47
CA PHE A 731 -35.78 -9.90 -1.58
C PHE A 731 -35.37 -10.71 -2.81
N ASP A 732 -34.13 -10.51 -3.26
CA ASP A 732 -33.48 -11.29 -4.32
C ASP A 732 -32.41 -12.21 -3.72
N ILE A 733 -31.75 -11.78 -2.64
CA ILE A 733 -30.73 -12.53 -1.90
C ILE A 733 -31.12 -12.61 -0.42
N ILE A 734 -31.04 -13.81 0.17
CA ILE A 734 -30.97 -13.99 1.62
C ILE A 734 -29.52 -14.31 2.01
N LEU A 735 -28.96 -13.55 2.94
CA LEU A 735 -27.68 -13.83 3.58
C LEU A 735 -27.93 -14.49 4.94
N ASP A 736 -27.72 -15.80 4.98
CA ASP A 736 -27.75 -16.63 6.18
C ASP A 736 -26.43 -16.44 6.95
N ALA A 737 -26.52 -15.66 8.02
CA ALA A 737 -25.43 -15.35 8.95
C ALA A 737 -25.82 -15.69 10.40
N ILE A 738 -26.67 -16.72 10.59
CA ILE A 738 -27.27 -17.03 11.89
C ILE A 738 -26.29 -17.80 12.79
N PHE A 739 -25.80 -18.96 12.34
CA PHE A 739 -24.91 -19.82 13.13
C PHE A 739 -23.70 -20.28 12.30
N GLY A 740 -22.49 -19.92 12.75
CA GLY A 740 -21.23 -20.42 12.21
C GLY A 740 -20.75 -21.68 12.95
N PHE A 741 -19.53 -22.14 12.63
CA PHE A 741 -18.97 -23.40 13.15
C PHE A 741 -18.91 -23.54 14.69
N SER A 742 -19.01 -22.47 15.47
CA SER A 742 -18.95 -22.50 16.94
C SER A 742 -20.30 -22.80 17.62
N PHE A 743 -21.32 -23.23 16.86
CA PHE A 743 -22.64 -23.56 17.40
C PHE A 743 -22.76 -25.03 17.83
N HIS A 744 -23.56 -25.30 18.86
CA HIS A 744 -23.79 -26.65 19.40
C HIS A 744 -25.24 -26.83 19.85
N GLY A 745 -25.80 -28.03 19.62
CA GLY A 745 -27.19 -28.37 19.94
C GLY A 745 -28.19 -27.89 18.89
N SER A 746 -29.48 -28.05 19.16
CA SER A 746 -30.55 -27.61 18.25
C SER A 746 -30.76 -26.09 18.28
N PRO A 747 -31.17 -25.47 17.15
CA PRO A 747 -31.80 -24.15 17.15
C PRO A 747 -32.96 -24.05 18.15
N ARG A 748 -33.23 -22.82 18.60
CA ARG A 748 -34.25 -22.49 19.60
C ARG A 748 -34.82 -21.08 19.33
N PRO A 749 -35.93 -20.68 19.95
CA PRO A 749 -36.57 -19.42 19.62
C PRO A 749 -35.65 -18.21 19.84
N PRO A 750 -35.63 -17.24 18.90
CA PRO A 750 -36.49 -17.14 17.71
C PRO A 750 -35.79 -17.54 16.39
N PHE A 751 -34.83 -18.48 16.42
CA PHE A 751 -34.00 -18.84 15.25
C PHE A 751 -34.41 -20.14 14.56
N ASP A 752 -35.14 -21.01 15.25
CA ASP A 752 -35.79 -22.20 14.70
C ASP A 752 -36.84 -21.83 13.63
N ASP A 753 -37.77 -20.92 13.94
CA ASP A 753 -38.78 -20.42 12.98
C ASP A 753 -38.14 -19.83 11.72
N LEU A 754 -37.02 -19.11 11.86
CA LEU A 754 -36.28 -18.55 10.73
C LEU A 754 -35.63 -19.63 9.87
N ILE A 755 -34.95 -20.60 10.50
CA ILE A 755 -34.31 -21.70 9.78
C ILE A 755 -35.37 -22.53 9.05
N GLN A 756 -36.54 -22.78 9.65
CA GLN A 756 -37.65 -23.46 8.96
C GLN A 756 -38.13 -22.67 7.73
N ARG A 757 -38.35 -21.36 7.82
CA ARG A 757 -38.71 -20.54 6.64
C ARG A 757 -37.65 -20.61 5.52
N LEU A 758 -36.36 -20.70 5.86
CA LEU A 758 -35.28 -20.85 4.88
C LEU A 758 -35.23 -22.26 4.26
N VAL A 759 -35.60 -23.30 5.00
CA VAL A 759 -35.78 -24.66 4.49
C VAL A 759 -36.96 -24.71 3.50
N GLU A 760 -38.09 -24.11 3.85
CA GLU A 760 -39.30 -24.07 3.00
C GLU A 760 -39.03 -23.35 1.67
N LEU A 761 -38.24 -22.27 1.69
CA LEU A 761 -37.78 -21.56 0.49
C LEU A 761 -36.72 -22.33 -0.33
N GLY A 762 -35.97 -23.24 0.30
CA GLY A 762 -34.94 -24.05 -0.35
C GLY A 762 -35.47 -25.28 -1.11
N ASN A 763 -36.76 -25.61 -0.98
CA ASN A 763 -37.38 -26.74 -1.67
C ASN A 763 -38.10 -26.28 -2.96
N PRO A 764 -37.76 -26.83 -4.14
CA PRO A 764 -38.30 -26.35 -5.41
C PRO A 764 -39.74 -26.82 -5.64
N CYS A 765 -40.72 -26.00 -5.25
CA CYS A 765 -42.07 -26.13 -5.79
C CYS A 765 -42.10 -25.80 -7.29
N GLU A 766 -42.88 -26.56 -8.06
CA GLU A 766 -43.09 -26.39 -9.51
C GLU A 766 -43.87 -25.11 -9.83
N LYS A 767 -43.22 -23.94 -9.75
CA LYS A 767 -43.82 -22.63 -10.04
C LYS A 767 -43.00 -21.88 -11.11
N ASN A 768 -43.63 -21.71 -12.27
CA ASN A 768 -43.04 -21.15 -13.48
C ASN A 768 -42.41 -19.76 -13.29
N GLU A 769 -41.27 -19.56 -13.98
CA GLU A 769 -40.79 -18.29 -14.56
C GLU A 769 -40.64 -17.06 -13.65
N LYS A 770 -40.76 -17.20 -12.32
CA LYS A 770 -40.38 -16.13 -11.39
C LYS A 770 -38.89 -16.22 -11.03
N LYS A 771 -38.25 -15.06 -11.12
CA LYS A 771 -36.88 -14.75 -10.68
C LYS A 771 -36.60 -15.41 -9.32
N SER A 772 -35.66 -16.35 -9.29
CA SER A 772 -35.40 -17.14 -8.09
C SER A 772 -34.73 -16.31 -7.01
N LEU A 773 -35.30 -16.32 -5.81
CA LEU A 773 -34.60 -15.96 -4.58
C LEU A 773 -33.37 -16.89 -4.43
N VAL A 774 -32.23 -16.35 -3.99
CA VAL A 774 -31.02 -17.14 -3.67
C VAL A 774 -30.63 -17.00 -2.21
N ILE A 775 -30.21 -18.11 -1.60
CA ILE A 775 -29.70 -18.18 -0.23
C ILE A 775 -28.16 -18.33 -0.27
N VAL A 776 -27.49 -17.48 0.50
CA VAL A 776 -26.03 -17.42 0.67
C VAL A 776 -25.73 -17.69 2.13
N SER A 777 -25.04 -18.79 2.47
CA SER A 777 -24.65 -19.09 3.85
C SER A 777 -23.21 -18.67 4.15
N VAL A 778 -23.02 -18.02 5.29
CA VAL A 778 -21.70 -17.61 5.80
C VAL A 778 -21.10 -18.72 6.65
N ASP A 779 -19.88 -19.10 6.30
CA ASP A 779 -19.06 -20.18 6.85
C ASP A 779 -19.61 -21.61 6.70
N ILE A 780 -20.79 -21.86 7.28
CA ILE A 780 -21.57 -23.10 7.18
C ILE A 780 -23.06 -22.76 7.04
N PRO A 781 -23.91 -23.63 6.46
CA PRO A 781 -25.36 -23.40 6.45
C PRO A 781 -25.96 -23.55 7.85
N SER A 782 -26.78 -22.59 8.28
CA SER A 782 -27.33 -22.60 9.64
C SER A 782 -28.23 -23.82 9.88
N GLY A 783 -27.94 -24.56 10.95
CA GLY A 783 -28.63 -25.80 11.32
C GLY A 783 -27.96 -27.10 10.83
N TRP A 784 -26.93 -27.03 9.98
CA TRP A 784 -26.13 -28.20 9.62
C TRP A 784 -25.18 -28.61 10.76
N HIS A 785 -24.88 -29.91 10.87
CA HIS A 785 -23.79 -30.39 11.73
C HIS A 785 -22.43 -30.07 11.10
N VAL A 786 -21.49 -29.50 11.87
CA VAL A 786 -20.22 -28.93 11.38
C VAL A 786 -19.33 -29.93 10.65
N GLU A 787 -19.47 -31.22 10.95
CA GLU A 787 -18.63 -32.28 10.37
C GLU A 787 -19.39 -33.20 9.40
N GLU A 788 -20.66 -33.48 9.67
CA GLU A 788 -21.45 -34.45 8.89
C GLU A 788 -22.33 -33.80 7.82
N GLY A 789 -22.67 -32.51 7.98
CA GLY A 789 -23.56 -31.75 7.11
C GLY A 789 -25.02 -31.77 7.57
N ASP A 790 -25.93 -31.72 6.62
CA ASP A 790 -27.36 -31.93 6.86
C ASP A 790 -27.62 -33.38 7.31
N LEU A 791 -28.07 -33.54 8.56
CA LEU A 791 -28.37 -34.84 9.17
C LEU A 791 -29.83 -35.30 8.95
N SER A 792 -30.74 -34.41 8.55
CA SER A 792 -32.14 -34.77 8.26
C SER A 792 -32.42 -34.93 6.76
N GLY A 793 -31.68 -34.20 5.91
CA GLY A 793 -31.99 -34.05 4.48
C GLY A 793 -32.96 -32.88 4.19
N ASP A 794 -33.46 -32.27 5.25
CA ASP A 794 -34.40 -31.14 5.28
C ASP A 794 -33.74 -29.88 5.85
N GLY A 795 -32.40 -29.78 5.81
CA GLY A 795 -31.66 -28.57 6.17
C GLY A 795 -31.74 -27.49 5.08
N ILE A 796 -31.20 -26.30 5.38
CA ILE A 796 -31.11 -25.20 4.41
C ILE A 796 -30.29 -25.66 3.20
N LYS A 797 -30.78 -25.34 1.99
CA LYS A 797 -30.17 -25.72 0.69
C LYS A 797 -29.68 -24.46 -0.04
N PRO A 798 -28.55 -23.85 0.40
CA PRO A 798 -28.08 -22.59 -0.17
C PRO A 798 -27.50 -22.75 -1.58
N GLN A 799 -27.71 -21.75 -2.43
CA GLN A 799 -27.10 -21.69 -3.76
C GLN A 799 -25.62 -21.25 -3.69
N MET A 800 -25.25 -20.51 -2.64
CA MET A 800 -23.86 -20.15 -2.37
C MET A 800 -23.44 -20.46 -0.93
N LEU A 801 -22.26 -21.04 -0.76
CA LEU A 801 -21.57 -21.17 0.52
C LEU A 801 -20.25 -20.37 0.47
N VAL A 802 -20.01 -19.51 1.47
CA VAL A 802 -18.75 -18.78 1.62
C VAL A 802 -18.06 -19.26 2.90
N SER A 803 -17.20 -20.27 2.78
CA SER A 803 -16.42 -20.79 3.91
C SER A 803 -15.32 -19.82 4.32
N LEU A 804 -15.12 -19.62 5.62
CA LEU A 804 -14.13 -18.69 6.18
C LEU A 804 -12.94 -19.44 6.78
N THR A 805 -11.74 -18.89 6.62
CA THR A 805 -10.44 -19.47 7.04
C THR A 805 -10.07 -20.72 6.22
N ALA A 806 -10.88 -21.77 6.29
CA ALA A 806 -10.88 -22.94 5.42
C ALA A 806 -12.28 -23.63 5.49
N PRO A 807 -12.69 -24.42 4.48
CA PRO A 807 -13.95 -25.16 4.52
C PRO A 807 -14.06 -26.07 5.73
N LYS A 808 -15.23 -26.09 6.39
CA LYS A 808 -15.53 -27.06 7.45
C LYS A 808 -15.97 -28.39 6.83
N LEU A 809 -15.76 -29.51 7.52
CA LEU A 809 -16.01 -30.86 6.97
C LEU A 809 -17.42 -31.04 6.37
N CYS A 810 -18.45 -30.40 6.95
CA CYS A 810 -19.81 -30.35 6.42
C CYS A 810 -19.90 -29.85 4.96
N ALA A 811 -19.00 -28.97 4.52
CA ALA A 811 -18.98 -28.43 3.16
C ALA A 811 -18.70 -29.50 2.09
N LYS A 812 -18.24 -30.71 2.46
CA LYS A 812 -18.20 -31.88 1.57
C LYS A 812 -19.58 -32.39 1.15
N ARG A 813 -20.65 -31.95 1.84
CA ARG A 813 -22.06 -32.20 1.47
C ARG A 813 -22.70 -31.06 0.67
N PHE A 814 -22.02 -29.93 0.52
CA PHE A 814 -22.56 -28.78 -0.22
C PHE A 814 -22.70 -29.13 -1.71
N SER A 815 -23.90 -28.88 -2.26
CA SER A 815 -24.30 -29.24 -3.62
C SER A 815 -24.75 -28.04 -4.47
N GLY A 816 -24.73 -26.84 -3.91
CA GLY A 816 -25.09 -25.61 -4.61
C GLY A 816 -24.05 -25.22 -5.69
N PRO A 817 -24.43 -24.38 -6.67
CA PRO A 817 -23.57 -24.05 -7.81
C PRO A 817 -22.32 -23.21 -7.46
N HIS A 818 -22.23 -22.61 -6.27
CA HIS A 818 -21.18 -21.66 -5.91
C HIS A 818 -20.59 -21.91 -4.51
N HIS A 819 -19.39 -22.51 -4.44
CA HIS A 819 -18.61 -22.57 -3.19
C HIS A 819 -17.42 -21.61 -3.28
N PHE A 820 -17.23 -20.81 -2.24
CA PHE A 820 -16.13 -19.86 -2.10
C PHE A 820 -15.35 -20.09 -0.81
N LEU A 821 -14.06 -19.79 -0.88
CA LEU A 821 -13.20 -19.57 0.28
C LEU A 821 -12.96 -18.07 0.46
N GLY A 822 -13.26 -17.59 1.67
CA GLY A 822 -12.99 -16.24 2.15
C GLY A 822 -12.06 -16.23 3.36
N GLY A 823 -11.64 -15.05 3.79
CA GLY A 823 -10.67 -14.88 4.87
C GLY A 823 -9.22 -14.98 4.38
N ARG A 824 -8.80 -14.02 3.55
CA ARG A 824 -7.43 -13.89 3.03
C ARG A 824 -6.45 -13.38 4.11
N PHE A 825 -6.38 -14.06 5.25
CA PHE A 825 -5.56 -13.70 6.40
C PHE A 825 -4.77 -14.86 7.03
N VAL A 826 -5.02 -16.12 6.62
CA VAL A 826 -4.34 -17.32 7.15
C VAL A 826 -2.82 -17.23 6.90
N PRO A 827 -1.96 -17.13 7.95
CA PRO A 827 -0.52 -17.04 7.76
C PRO A 827 0.10 -18.40 7.38
N PRO A 828 1.28 -18.41 6.71
CA PRO A 828 1.97 -19.66 6.34
C PRO A 828 2.19 -20.61 7.52
N SER A 829 2.50 -20.09 8.72
CA SER A 829 2.69 -20.91 9.93
C SER A 829 1.42 -21.64 10.40
N ILE A 830 0.22 -21.12 10.11
CA ILE A 830 -1.04 -21.83 10.36
C ILE A 830 -1.26 -22.90 9.30
N ALA A 831 -1.05 -22.56 8.03
CA ALA A 831 -1.16 -23.51 6.92
C ALA A 831 -0.17 -24.68 7.07
N GLU A 832 1.05 -24.44 7.53
CA GLU A 832 2.05 -25.46 7.82
C GLU A 832 1.68 -26.30 9.06
N LYS A 833 1.28 -25.68 10.18
CA LYS A 833 0.90 -26.40 11.41
C LYS A 833 -0.27 -27.36 11.18
N PHE A 834 -1.34 -26.88 10.54
CA PHE A 834 -2.55 -27.66 10.30
C PHE A 834 -2.57 -28.36 8.93
N LYS A 835 -1.45 -28.30 8.18
CA LYS A 835 -1.28 -28.91 6.84
C LYS A 835 -2.36 -28.51 5.83
N LEU A 836 -2.76 -27.24 5.85
CA LEU A 836 -3.85 -26.71 5.04
C LEU A 836 -3.40 -26.46 3.60
N GLU A 837 -3.84 -27.31 2.70
CA GLU A 837 -3.81 -27.06 1.27
C GLU A 837 -4.95 -26.11 0.90
N LEU A 838 -4.61 -24.82 0.75
CA LEU A 838 -5.52 -23.75 0.36
C LEU A 838 -5.08 -23.15 -0.99
N PRO A 839 -6.02 -22.75 -1.87
CA PRO A 839 -5.71 -22.14 -3.16
C PRO A 839 -5.15 -20.71 -3.02
N GLU A 840 -4.33 -20.28 -3.99
CA GLU A 840 -3.90 -18.88 -4.09
C GLU A 840 -5.06 -17.97 -4.48
N TYR A 841 -5.32 -16.92 -3.70
CA TYR A 841 -6.30 -15.89 -4.02
C TYR A 841 -5.87 -15.07 -5.26
N PRO A 842 -6.67 -14.99 -6.33
CA PRO A 842 -6.28 -14.29 -7.56
C PRO A 842 -6.03 -12.79 -7.35
N GLY A 843 -4.83 -12.32 -7.69
CA GLY A 843 -4.47 -10.89 -7.67
C GLY A 843 -4.78 -10.22 -6.33
N THR A 844 -5.70 -9.26 -6.32
CA THR A 844 -6.20 -8.53 -5.14
C THR A 844 -7.54 -9.03 -4.60
N SER A 845 -8.07 -10.16 -5.09
CA SER A 845 -9.38 -10.67 -4.65
C SER A 845 -9.39 -11.04 -3.16
N MET A 846 -10.52 -10.79 -2.50
CA MET A 846 -10.78 -11.19 -1.11
C MET A 846 -11.45 -12.56 -1.00
N CYS A 847 -11.85 -13.16 -2.12
CA CYS A 847 -12.48 -14.48 -2.21
C CYS A 847 -11.83 -15.30 -3.34
N VAL A 848 -11.95 -16.62 -3.27
CA VAL A 848 -11.55 -17.53 -4.35
C VAL A 848 -12.56 -18.67 -4.44
N ARG A 849 -13.04 -18.94 -5.66
CA ARG A 849 -13.99 -20.01 -5.92
C ARG A 849 -13.32 -21.38 -5.75
N ILE A 850 -14.01 -22.31 -5.11
CA ILE A 850 -13.57 -23.67 -4.84
C ILE A 850 -14.66 -24.68 -5.26
N GLY A 851 -14.29 -25.96 -5.34
CA GLY A 851 -15.20 -27.01 -5.81
C GLY A 851 -15.46 -26.94 -7.32
N LYS A 852 -16.54 -27.59 -7.76
CA LYS A 852 -16.80 -27.82 -9.19
C LYS A 852 -17.38 -26.57 -9.86
N PRO A 853 -16.89 -26.19 -11.05
CA PRO A 853 -17.48 -25.08 -11.79
C PRO A 853 -18.93 -25.41 -12.17
N PRO A 854 -19.87 -24.44 -12.10
CA PRO A 854 -21.25 -24.67 -12.46
C PRO A 854 -21.37 -25.09 -13.93
N ARG A 855 -22.35 -25.96 -14.24
CA ARG A 855 -22.71 -26.26 -15.62
C ARG A 855 -23.35 -25.02 -16.24
N VAL A 856 -22.59 -24.32 -17.06
CA VAL A 856 -23.07 -23.15 -17.79
C VAL A 856 -24.02 -23.59 -18.90
N ASP A 857 -25.29 -23.20 -18.80
CA ASP A 857 -26.19 -23.22 -19.95
C ASP A 857 -25.79 -22.09 -20.89
N ILE A 858 -25.24 -22.46 -22.06
CA ILE A 858 -24.77 -21.54 -23.08
C ILE A 858 -25.93 -20.69 -23.65
N SER A 859 -27.18 -21.18 -23.60
CA SER A 859 -28.36 -20.43 -24.04
C SER A 859 -28.76 -19.32 -23.05
N ALA A 860 -28.41 -19.47 -21.77
CA ALA A 860 -28.70 -18.51 -20.70
C ALA A 860 -27.65 -17.38 -20.60
N LEU A 861 -26.51 -17.47 -21.28
CA LEU A 861 -25.48 -16.41 -21.38
C LEU A 861 -25.92 -15.20 -22.25
N ARG A 862 -27.21 -14.89 -22.30
CA ARG A 862 -27.79 -13.88 -23.19
C ARG A 862 -27.90 -12.54 -22.48
N GLU A 863 -26.86 -11.73 -22.59
CA GLU A 863 -26.89 -10.33 -22.15
C GLU A 863 -27.82 -9.49 -23.04
N ASN A 864 -28.44 -8.47 -22.43
CA ASN A 864 -29.20 -7.44 -23.14
C ASN A 864 -28.32 -6.19 -23.26
N TYR A 865 -27.85 -5.89 -24.46
CA TYR A 865 -27.05 -4.70 -24.72
C TYR A 865 -27.84 -3.41 -24.41
N ILE A 866 -27.20 -2.48 -23.72
CA ILE A 866 -27.67 -1.11 -23.51
C ILE A 866 -26.52 -0.21 -23.96
N SER A 867 -26.74 0.54 -25.05
CA SER A 867 -25.73 1.41 -25.67
C SER A 867 -26.39 2.69 -26.20
N PRO A 868 -25.62 3.74 -26.52
CA PRO A 868 -26.11 4.83 -27.36
C PRO A 868 -26.58 4.33 -28.73
N GLU A 869 -27.55 5.00 -29.33
CA GLU A 869 -27.93 4.83 -30.74
C GLU A 869 -26.78 5.25 -31.66
N LEU A 870 -26.65 4.59 -32.82
CA LEU A 870 -25.68 4.97 -33.86
C LEU A 870 -26.43 5.40 -35.13
N SER A 871 -26.59 6.70 -35.32
CA SER A 871 -27.29 7.30 -36.46
C SER A 871 -26.33 7.92 -37.50
N GLU A 872 -26.81 8.01 -38.74
CA GLU A 872 -26.07 8.46 -39.92
C GLU A 872 -25.64 9.93 -39.85
N ASP A 873 -26.32 10.75 -39.04
CA ASP A 873 -26.04 12.16 -38.79
C ASP A 873 -25.07 12.40 -37.61
N GLN A 874 -24.79 11.38 -36.80
CA GLN A 874 -23.90 11.46 -35.64
C GLN A 874 -22.48 10.93 -35.90
N VAL A 875 -22.22 10.38 -37.09
CA VAL A 875 -20.94 9.76 -37.48
C VAL A 875 -20.13 10.64 -38.42
N ASP A 876 -18.79 10.52 -38.36
CA ASP A 876 -17.89 11.25 -39.25
C ASP A 876 -17.93 10.65 -40.67
N ALA A 877 -18.09 11.50 -41.68
CA ALA A 877 -18.13 11.10 -43.09
C ALA A 877 -16.82 10.43 -43.58
N ASN A 878 -15.71 10.60 -42.87
CA ASN A 878 -14.48 9.84 -43.08
C ASN A 878 -14.40 8.65 -42.10
N PRO A 879 -14.50 7.38 -42.58
CA PRO A 879 -14.47 6.21 -41.69
C PRO A 879 -13.12 6.01 -40.98
N PHE A 880 -12.02 6.61 -41.45
CA PHE A 880 -10.77 6.61 -40.68
C PHE A 880 -10.85 7.49 -39.43
N VAL A 881 -11.59 8.60 -39.48
CA VAL A 881 -11.85 9.47 -38.32
C VAL A 881 -12.88 8.81 -37.41
N GLN A 882 -13.95 8.23 -37.96
CA GLN A 882 -14.91 7.44 -37.18
C GLN A 882 -14.24 6.25 -36.46
N PHE A 883 -13.28 5.57 -37.11
CA PHE A 883 -12.47 4.53 -36.48
C PHE A 883 -11.58 5.10 -35.37
N GLN A 884 -10.88 6.22 -35.61
CA GLN A 884 -10.04 6.88 -34.58
C GLN A 884 -10.87 7.22 -33.33
N ASN A 885 -12.04 7.84 -33.51
CA ASN A 885 -12.95 8.20 -32.41
C ASN A 885 -13.35 6.97 -31.58
N TRP A 886 -13.81 5.88 -32.23
CA TRP A 886 -14.18 4.64 -31.51
C TRP A 886 -12.96 3.91 -30.92
N PHE A 887 -11.78 4.05 -31.50
CA PHE A 887 -10.53 3.47 -31.00
C PHE A 887 -10.00 4.21 -29.77
N ASP A 888 -10.19 5.54 -29.71
CA ASP A 888 -9.88 6.34 -28.52
C ASP A 888 -10.88 6.09 -27.39
N ASP A 889 -12.18 5.93 -27.69
CA ASP A 889 -13.17 5.42 -26.72
C ASP A 889 -12.76 4.03 -26.18
N ALA A 890 -12.25 3.15 -27.05
CA ALA A 890 -11.77 1.81 -26.70
C ALA A 890 -10.48 1.83 -25.85
N ILE A 891 -9.70 2.91 -25.90
CA ILE A 891 -8.57 3.15 -24.98
C ILE A 891 -9.09 3.75 -23.66
N ALA A 892 -10.02 4.70 -23.72
CA ALA A 892 -10.58 5.40 -22.57
C ALA A 892 -11.38 4.48 -21.62
N SER A 893 -12.01 3.42 -22.14
CA SER A 893 -12.67 2.40 -21.32
C SER A 893 -11.73 1.48 -20.54
N GLY A 894 -10.41 1.61 -20.72
CA GLY A 894 -9.40 0.85 -19.98
C GLY A 894 -9.24 -0.61 -20.42
N MET A 895 -9.73 -0.97 -21.62
CA MET A 895 -9.50 -2.31 -22.18
C MET A 895 -8.01 -2.62 -22.31
N LYS A 896 -7.67 -3.90 -22.09
CA LYS A 896 -6.27 -4.35 -21.97
C LYS A 896 -5.48 -4.28 -23.30
N GLU A 897 -6.12 -4.63 -24.41
CA GLU A 897 -5.49 -4.69 -25.75
C GLU A 897 -6.50 -4.20 -26.83
N PRO A 898 -6.93 -2.92 -26.82
CA PRO A 898 -7.95 -2.40 -27.76
C PRO A 898 -7.51 -2.47 -29.23
N ASN A 899 -6.20 -2.59 -29.48
CA ASN A 899 -5.59 -2.77 -30.79
C ASN A 899 -5.48 -4.25 -31.23
N ALA A 900 -6.07 -5.19 -30.49
CA ALA A 900 -6.20 -6.57 -30.93
C ALA A 900 -7.32 -6.71 -31.96
N MET A 901 -7.02 -7.35 -33.09
CA MET A 901 -7.96 -7.55 -34.20
C MET A 901 -7.85 -8.97 -34.77
N SER A 902 -8.97 -9.55 -35.17
CA SER A 902 -8.97 -10.81 -35.90
C SER A 902 -8.62 -10.54 -37.36
N LEU A 903 -7.52 -11.13 -37.84
CA LEU A 903 -7.15 -11.13 -39.25
C LEU A 903 -7.74 -12.36 -39.93
N SER A 904 -8.67 -12.15 -40.86
CA SER A 904 -9.33 -13.18 -41.66
C SER A 904 -8.82 -13.19 -43.10
N THR A 905 -8.46 -14.38 -43.62
CA THR A 905 -7.83 -14.56 -44.95
C THR A 905 -8.20 -15.91 -45.56
N THR A 906 -8.21 -16.01 -46.88
CA THR A 906 -8.42 -17.24 -47.67
C THR A 906 -7.18 -17.54 -48.54
N GLY A 907 -6.97 -18.80 -48.91
CA GLY A 907 -6.00 -19.17 -49.97
C GLY A 907 -6.71 -19.45 -51.29
N LYS A 908 -6.02 -20.03 -52.27
CA LYS A 908 -6.66 -20.55 -53.50
C LYS A 908 -7.68 -21.67 -53.25
N ASP A 909 -7.65 -22.29 -52.08
CA ASP A 909 -8.64 -23.26 -51.62
C ASP A 909 -9.97 -22.64 -51.18
N GLY A 910 -10.06 -21.30 -51.14
CA GLY A 910 -11.24 -20.54 -50.70
C GLY A 910 -11.55 -20.67 -49.21
N LYS A 911 -10.75 -21.40 -48.41
CA LYS A 911 -11.09 -21.70 -47.02
C LYS A 911 -10.69 -20.54 -46.10
N PRO A 912 -11.65 -19.89 -45.41
CA PRO A 912 -11.32 -18.84 -44.48
C PRO A 912 -10.54 -19.40 -43.29
N SER A 913 -9.53 -18.65 -42.86
CA SER A 913 -8.92 -18.81 -41.54
C SER A 913 -8.96 -17.48 -40.82
N SER A 914 -8.98 -17.50 -39.49
CA SER A 914 -8.95 -16.31 -38.63
C SER A 914 -7.93 -16.51 -37.51
N ARG A 915 -7.27 -15.43 -37.07
CA ARG A 915 -6.48 -15.41 -35.82
C ARG A 915 -6.35 -13.98 -35.32
N MET A 916 -6.17 -13.79 -34.01
CA MET A 916 -5.81 -12.49 -33.47
C MET A 916 -4.41 -12.07 -33.94
N VAL A 917 -4.29 -10.80 -34.28
CA VAL A 917 -3.05 -10.04 -34.50
C VAL A 917 -3.20 -8.68 -33.81
N LEU A 918 -2.09 -7.96 -33.62
CA LEU A 918 -2.13 -6.61 -33.07
C LEU A 918 -1.95 -5.59 -34.19
N LEU A 919 -2.84 -4.60 -34.28
CA LEU A 919 -2.64 -3.39 -35.06
C LEU A 919 -1.43 -2.61 -34.49
N LYS A 920 -0.61 -2.05 -35.38
CA LYS A 920 0.62 -1.30 -35.04
C LYS A 920 0.72 0.10 -35.63
N GLY A 921 -0.16 0.43 -36.56
CA GLY A 921 -0.39 1.78 -37.05
C GLY A 921 -1.58 1.77 -37.99
N PHE A 922 -2.24 2.91 -38.13
CA PHE A 922 -3.17 3.16 -39.21
C PHE A 922 -3.12 4.64 -39.58
N ASP A 923 -3.45 4.92 -40.84
CA ASP A 923 -3.44 6.24 -41.46
C ASP A 923 -4.35 6.18 -42.70
N GLN A 924 -4.43 7.25 -43.51
CA GLN A 924 -5.29 7.27 -44.70
C GLN A 924 -4.89 6.26 -45.80
N ASP A 925 -3.65 5.74 -45.78
CA ASP A 925 -3.17 4.66 -46.65
C ASP A 925 -3.47 3.25 -46.08
N GLY A 926 -4.11 3.14 -44.91
CA GLY A 926 -4.67 1.89 -44.39
C GLY A 926 -4.11 1.39 -43.05
N PHE A 927 -4.30 0.11 -42.78
CA PHE A 927 -4.12 -0.52 -41.46
C PHE A 927 -2.94 -1.51 -41.45
N VAL A 928 -1.99 -1.33 -40.53
CA VAL A 928 -0.68 -2.03 -40.53
C VAL A 928 -0.52 -3.02 -39.38
N TRP A 929 -0.07 -4.23 -39.70
CA TRP A 929 0.36 -5.26 -38.75
C TRP A 929 1.62 -5.99 -39.25
N TYR A 930 2.29 -6.72 -38.35
CA TYR A 930 3.58 -7.36 -38.63
C TYR A 930 3.54 -8.86 -38.34
N THR A 931 4.20 -9.67 -39.18
CA THR A 931 4.19 -11.13 -39.05
C THR A 931 5.40 -11.78 -39.73
N ASN A 932 5.60 -13.07 -39.45
CA ASN A 932 6.50 -13.92 -40.22
C ASN A 932 5.88 -14.20 -41.61
N TYR A 933 6.62 -13.95 -42.69
CA TYR A 933 6.23 -14.15 -44.08
C TYR A 933 6.10 -15.63 -44.49
N GLY A 934 6.59 -16.57 -43.68
CA GLY A 934 6.32 -18.01 -43.79
C GLY A 934 5.10 -18.50 -42.98
N SER A 935 4.36 -17.60 -42.31
CA SER A 935 3.13 -17.97 -41.60
C SER A 935 2.01 -18.36 -42.58
N ARG A 936 1.07 -19.22 -42.16
CA ARG A 936 -0.12 -19.58 -42.96
C ARG A 936 -0.88 -18.34 -43.49
N LYS A 937 -0.90 -17.26 -42.70
CA LYS A 937 -1.49 -15.96 -43.09
C LYS A 937 -0.75 -15.30 -44.24
N ALA A 938 0.58 -15.22 -44.16
CA ALA A 938 1.40 -14.62 -45.20
C ALA A 938 1.33 -15.42 -46.51
N HIS A 939 1.30 -16.76 -46.44
CA HIS A 939 1.06 -17.61 -47.60
C HIS A 939 -0.31 -17.36 -48.22
N GLN A 940 -1.40 -17.36 -47.44
CA GLN A 940 -2.74 -17.01 -47.94
C GLN A 940 -2.77 -15.62 -48.61
N LEU A 941 -2.17 -14.60 -47.99
CA LEU A 941 -2.07 -13.24 -48.56
C LEU A 941 -1.22 -13.18 -49.84
N SER A 942 -0.25 -14.08 -50.03
CA SER A 942 0.53 -14.17 -51.27
C SER A 942 -0.22 -14.87 -52.41
N GLU A 943 -1.28 -15.62 -52.08
CA GLU A 943 -2.15 -16.30 -53.05
C GLU A 943 -3.39 -15.50 -53.42
N ASN A 944 -3.98 -14.84 -52.41
CA ASN A 944 -5.13 -13.96 -52.52
C ASN A 944 -4.85 -12.72 -51.65
N PRO A 945 -4.48 -11.57 -52.23
CA PRO A 945 -4.08 -10.37 -51.49
C PRO A 945 -5.29 -9.59 -50.97
N GLN A 946 -6.23 -10.28 -50.31
CA GLN A 946 -7.48 -9.77 -49.78
C GLN A 946 -7.67 -10.27 -48.34
N ALA A 947 -8.14 -9.39 -47.45
CA ALA A 947 -8.40 -9.76 -46.06
C ALA A 947 -9.57 -8.97 -45.46
N ALA A 948 -10.05 -9.48 -44.32
CA ALA A 948 -10.91 -8.73 -43.41
C ALA A 948 -10.22 -8.60 -42.04
N LEU A 949 -10.29 -7.42 -41.46
CA LEU A 949 -9.94 -7.13 -40.07
C LEU A 949 -11.24 -7.00 -39.28
N LEU A 950 -11.27 -7.57 -38.07
CA LEU A 950 -12.40 -7.43 -37.15
C LEU A 950 -11.92 -7.01 -35.77
N PHE A 951 -12.37 -5.84 -35.32
CA PHE A 951 -12.26 -5.37 -33.95
C PHE A 951 -13.56 -5.68 -33.22
N TYR A 952 -13.45 -6.18 -31.99
CA TYR A 952 -14.59 -6.37 -31.08
C TYR A 952 -14.21 -5.78 -29.72
N TRP A 953 -15.03 -4.84 -29.26
CA TRP A 953 -14.85 -4.06 -28.05
C TRP A 953 -16.06 -4.33 -27.16
N ASP A 954 -15.97 -5.43 -26.42
CA ASP A 954 -17.02 -5.98 -25.55
C ASP A 954 -17.51 -4.94 -24.54
N ALA A 955 -16.60 -4.26 -23.84
CA ALA A 955 -16.91 -3.22 -22.86
C ALA A 955 -17.66 -1.98 -23.43
N LEU A 956 -17.77 -1.86 -24.77
CA LEU A 956 -18.51 -0.80 -25.46
C LEU A 956 -19.67 -1.33 -26.31
N ASN A 957 -19.90 -2.66 -26.33
CA ASN A 957 -20.80 -3.34 -27.24
C ASN A 957 -20.54 -3.00 -28.73
N ARG A 958 -19.28 -2.75 -29.12
CA ARG A 958 -18.92 -2.25 -30.46
C ARG A 958 -18.14 -3.28 -31.26
N GLN A 959 -18.35 -3.25 -32.58
CA GLN A 959 -17.59 -4.03 -33.54
C GLN A 959 -17.29 -3.17 -34.77
N VAL A 960 -16.06 -3.27 -35.29
CA VAL A 960 -15.70 -2.68 -36.59
C VAL A 960 -15.10 -3.74 -37.49
N ARG A 961 -15.68 -3.92 -38.67
CA ARG A 961 -15.12 -4.76 -39.75
C ARG A 961 -14.52 -3.88 -40.83
N ILE A 962 -13.33 -4.22 -41.31
CA ILE A 962 -12.62 -3.48 -42.36
C ILE A 962 -12.14 -4.48 -43.41
N GLU A 963 -12.49 -4.28 -44.67
CA GLU A 963 -12.15 -5.18 -45.78
C GLU A 963 -11.39 -4.44 -46.88
N GLY A 964 -10.52 -5.17 -47.59
CA GLY A 964 -9.86 -4.66 -48.79
C GLY A 964 -8.50 -5.31 -49.08
N PRO A 965 -7.83 -4.85 -50.17
CA PRO A 965 -6.60 -5.43 -50.65
C PRO A 965 -5.43 -5.20 -49.69
N VAL A 966 -4.53 -6.18 -49.63
CA VAL A 966 -3.39 -6.22 -48.72
C VAL A 966 -2.08 -6.23 -49.50
N GLN A 967 -1.22 -5.26 -49.20
CA GLN A 967 0.16 -5.20 -49.71
C GLN A 967 1.17 -5.39 -48.59
N LYS A 968 2.41 -5.75 -48.92
CA LYS A 968 3.53 -5.58 -47.97
C LYS A 968 3.80 -4.08 -47.75
N VAL A 969 4.33 -3.76 -46.58
CA VAL A 969 4.98 -2.45 -46.35
C VAL A 969 6.41 -2.46 -46.91
N SER A 970 7.11 -1.33 -46.88
CA SER A 970 8.52 -1.28 -47.32
C SER A 970 9.43 -2.10 -46.40
N ASP A 971 10.60 -2.51 -46.90
CA ASP A 971 11.60 -3.16 -46.05
C ASP A 971 12.16 -2.17 -45.00
N ASP A 972 12.28 -0.88 -45.33
CA ASP A 972 12.71 0.18 -44.40
C ASP A 972 11.70 0.39 -43.25
N GLU A 973 10.40 0.46 -43.54
CA GLU A 973 9.32 0.52 -42.54
C GLU A 973 9.32 -0.75 -41.66
N SER A 974 9.61 -1.91 -42.27
CA SER A 974 9.78 -3.16 -41.55
C SER A 974 11.03 -3.20 -40.66
N GLU A 975 12.14 -2.60 -41.10
CA GLU A 975 13.40 -2.48 -40.34
C GLU A 975 13.22 -1.53 -39.14
N GLN A 976 12.67 -0.34 -39.39
CA GLN A 976 12.39 0.66 -38.36
C GLN A 976 11.49 0.11 -37.25
N TYR A 977 10.39 -0.56 -37.61
CA TYR A 977 9.51 -1.20 -36.64
C TYR A 977 10.09 -2.49 -36.03
N PHE A 978 11.04 -3.19 -36.69
CA PHE A 978 11.74 -4.30 -36.05
C PHE A 978 12.60 -3.80 -34.88
N HIS A 979 13.41 -2.75 -35.10
CA HIS A 979 14.32 -2.19 -34.10
C HIS A 979 13.62 -1.42 -32.98
N SER A 980 12.43 -0.85 -33.23
CA SER A 980 11.64 -0.18 -32.18
C SER A 980 11.01 -1.15 -31.16
N ARG A 981 11.16 -2.47 -31.35
CA ARG A 981 10.64 -3.50 -30.42
C ARG A 981 11.71 -3.87 -29.38
N PRO A 982 11.34 -4.22 -28.13
CA PRO A 982 12.28 -4.70 -27.13
C PRO A 982 13.10 -5.91 -27.61
N ARG A 983 14.36 -6.07 -27.16
CA ARG A 983 15.27 -7.15 -27.64
C ARG A 983 14.66 -8.56 -27.55
N GLY A 984 13.95 -8.90 -26.47
CA GLY A 984 13.23 -10.18 -26.35
C GLY A 984 12.11 -10.39 -27.39
N SER A 985 11.52 -9.30 -27.90
CA SER A 985 10.60 -9.34 -29.05
C SER A 985 11.33 -9.48 -30.39
N GLN A 986 12.55 -8.93 -30.52
CA GLN A 986 13.41 -9.11 -31.69
C GLN A 986 13.88 -10.58 -31.79
N THR A 987 14.46 -11.14 -30.72
CA THR A 987 14.86 -12.56 -30.64
C THR A 987 13.66 -13.49 -30.85
N GLY A 988 12.54 -13.24 -30.16
CA GLY A 988 11.31 -14.02 -30.32
C GLY A 988 10.77 -14.05 -31.74
N ALA A 989 10.95 -12.99 -32.55
CA ALA A 989 10.55 -12.95 -33.95
C ALA A 989 11.49 -13.76 -34.89
N ILE A 990 12.75 -13.93 -34.50
CA ILE A 990 13.73 -14.77 -35.23
C ILE A 990 13.49 -16.25 -34.91
N VAL A 991 13.30 -16.59 -33.62
CA VAL A 991 13.00 -17.97 -33.16
C VAL A 991 11.65 -18.46 -33.70
N SER A 992 10.63 -17.59 -33.70
CA SER A 992 9.26 -17.95 -34.09
C SER A 992 9.07 -18.10 -35.60
N LYS A 993 9.50 -19.25 -36.14
CA LYS A 993 9.04 -19.78 -37.42
C LYS A 993 7.54 -20.14 -37.30
N GLN A 994 6.68 -19.15 -37.52
CA GLN A 994 5.24 -19.31 -37.34
C GLN A 994 4.67 -20.35 -38.31
N SER A 995 3.72 -21.16 -37.84
CA SER A 995 3.06 -22.22 -38.62
C SER A 995 3.93 -23.42 -39.02
N THR A 996 5.18 -23.54 -38.57
CA THR A 996 5.95 -24.80 -38.67
C THR A 996 5.81 -25.66 -37.42
N VAL A 997 5.80 -26.99 -37.58
CA VAL A 997 5.88 -27.95 -36.46
C VAL A 997 7.27 -27.88 -35.81
N ILE A 998 7.33 -28.01 -34.48
CA ILE A 998 8.56 -28.02 -33.68
C ILE A 998 8.53 -29.19 -32.67
N PRO A 999 9.67 -29.68 -32.16
CA PRO A 999 9.71 -30.83 -31.25
C PRO A 999 9.02 -30.60 -29.90
N GLY A 1000 8.92 -29.34 -29.44
CA GLY A 1000 8.30 -28.98 -28.17
C GLY A 1000 8.66 -27.56 -27.74
N ARG A 1001 8.21 -27.13 -26.55
CA ARG A 1001 8.52 -25.79 -25.99
C ARG A 1001 10.03 -25.60 -25.77
N GLN A 1002 10.74 -26.63 -25.31
CA GLN A 1002 12.17 -26.55 -24.96
C GLN A 1002 13.05 -26.05 -26.12
N PHE A 1003 12.76 -26.51 -27.34
CA PHE A 1003 13.43 -26.05 -28.56
C PHE A 1003 13.36 -24.53 -28.79
N LEU A 1004 12.31 -23.85 -28.30
CA LEU A 1004 12.21 -22.39 -28.37
C LEU A 1004 13.10 -21.69 -27.34
N HIS A 1005 13.24 -22.28 -26.14
CA HIS A 1005 14.14 -21.76 -25.10
C HIS A 1005 15.60 -21.89 -25.54
N GLU A 1006 16.04 -23.06 -25.98
CA GLU A 1006 17.39 -23.32 -26.47
C GLU A 1006 17.78 -22.37 -27.61
N GLN A 1007 16.87 -22.15 -28.57
CA GLN A 1007 17.07 -21.22 -29.69
C GLN A 1007 17.06 -19.75 -29.25
N GLN A 1008 16.29 -19.39 -28.21
CA GLN A 1008 16.28 -18.04 -27.66
C GLN A 1008 17.57 -17.75 -26.87
N GLU A 1009 17.97 -18.64 -25.97
CA GLU A 1009 19.22 -18.56 -25.20
C GLU A 1009 20.43 -18.48 -26.12
N THR A 1010 20.46 -19.27 -27.20
CA THR A 1010 21.52 -19.21 -28.23
C THR A 1010 21.62 -17.83 -28.90
N LEU A 1011 20.49 -17.18 -29.18
CA LEU A 1011 20.47 -15.83 -29.78
C LEU A 1011 20.79 -14.74 -28.76
N GLU A 1012 20.33 -14.88 -27.53
CA GLU A 1012 20.60 -13.93 -26.45
C GLU A 1012 22.08 -13.97 -26.03
N ALA A 1013 22.70 -15.16 -25.98
CA ALA A 1013 24.14 -15.32 -25.84
C ALA A 1013 24.91 -14.71 -27.03
N LYS A 1014 24.47 -14.97 -28.28
CA LYS A 1014 25.12 -14.45 -29.49
C LYS A 1014 25.16 -12.91 -29.55
N TYR A 1015 24.10 -12.25 -29.09
CA TYR A 1015 23.99 -10.78 -29.10
C TYR A 1015 24.03 -10.19 -27.67
N SER A 1016 24.79 -10.83 -26.78
CA SER A 1016 24.96 -10.43 -25.36
C SER A 1016 25.89 -9.22 -25.17
N ASP A 1017 26.73 -8.93 -26.16
CA ASP A 1017 27.61 -7.76 -26.28
C ASP A 1017 26.85 -6.43 -26.54
N GLY A 1018 25.52 -6.49 -26.71
CA GLY A 1018 24.67 -5.35 -27.03
C GLY A 1018 24.56 -5.04 -28.53
N SER A 1019 25.19 -5.82 -29.41
CA SER A 1019 25.16 -5.64 -30.87
C SER A 1019 23.73 -5.63 -31.44
N VAL A 1020 23.57 -5.01 -32.61
CA VAL A 1020 22.27 -4.87 -33.28
C VAL A 1020 21.81 -6.23 -33.82
N ILE A 1021 20.61 -6.63 -33.45
CA ILE A 1021 19.97 -7.87 -33.93
C ILE A 1021 19.35 -7.56 -35.31
N PRO A 1022 19.81 -8.15 -36.43
CA PRO A 1022 19.27 -7.83 -37.75
C PRO A 1022 17.84 -8.36 -37.93
N LYS A 1023 16.99 -7.63 -38.67
CA LYS A 1023 15.67 -8.13 -39.08
C LYS A 1023 15.84 -9.39 -39.94
N PRO A 1024 15.13 -10.50 -39.65
CA PRO A 1024 15.16 -11.65 -40.53
C PRO A 1024 14.34 -11.36 -41.81
N ILE A 1025 14.88 -11.74 -42.97
CA ILE A 1025 14.23 -11.55 -44.30
C ILE A 1025 12.84 -12.16 -44.42
N TYR A 1026 12.51 -13.13 -43.56
CA TYR A 1026 11.21 -13.78 -43.47
C TYR A 1026 10.24 -13.07 -42.50
N TRP A 1027 10.46 -11.80 -42.16
CA TRP A 1027 9.59 -11.03 -41.27
C TRP A 1027 9.46 -9.57 -41.73
N GLY A 1028 8.25 -9.03 -41.61
CA GLY A 1028 7.96 -7.64 -41.93
C GLY A 1028 6.47 -7.32 -41.84
N GLY A 1029 6.10 -6.14 -42.32
CA GLY A 1029 4.73 -5.65 -42.25
C GLY A 1029 3.85 -6.03 -43.45
N TYR A 1030 2.55 -5.93 -43.21
CA TYR A 1030 1.48 -5.88 -44.21
C TYR A 1030 0.56 -4.70 -43.89
N ARG A 1031 -0.02 -4.11 -44.93
CA ARG A 1031 -0.94 -2.98 -44.88
C ARG A 1031 -2.20 -3.33 -45.68
N LEU A 1032 -3.36 -3.33 -45.03
CA LEU A 1032 -4.66 -3.43 -45.70
C LEU A 1032 -5.12 -2.02 -46.10
N LYS A 1033 -5.46 -1.83 -47.37
CA LYS A 1033 -6.11 -0.63 -47.89
C LYS A 1033 -7.62 -0.82 -47.90
N PRO A 1034 -8.40 -0.03 -47.13
CA PRO A 1034 -9.84 -0.23 -47.04
C PRO A 1034 -10.58 0.02 -48.36
N GLU A 1035 -11.48 -0.90 -48.68
CA GLU A 1035 -12.55 -0.78 -49.69
C GLU A 1035 -13.94 -0.89 -49.05
N LEU A 1036 -14.02 -1.34 -47.79
CA LEU A 1036 -15.24 -1.30 -46.97
C LEU A 1036 -14.90 -1.12 -45.49
N PHE A 1037 -15.71 -0.33 -44.78
CA PHE A 1037 -15.84 -0.41 -43.33
C PHE A 1037 -17.30 -0.77 -42.98
N GLU A 1038 -17.51 -1.50 -41.89
CA GLU A 1038 -18.82 -1.68 -41.26
C GLU A 1038 -18.69 -1.44 -39.76
N PHE A 1039 -19.39 -0.43 -39.25
CA PHE A 1039 -19.50 -0.09 -37.84
C PHE A 1039 -20.80 -0.69 -37.30
N TRP A 1040 -20.70 -1.44 -36.19
CA TRP A 1040 -21.80 -2.16 -35.55
C TRP A 1040 -21.87 -1.79 -34.07
N GLN A 1041 -23.07 -1.49 -33.58
CA GLN A 1041 -23.34 -1.13 -32.18
C GLN A 1041 -24.41 -2.07 -31.58
N GLY A 1042 -24.11 -2.64 -30.41
CA GLY A 1042 -25.00 -3.56 -29.69
C GLY A 1042 -26.23 -2.84 -29.15
N GLN A 1043 -27.43 -3.30 -29.51
CA GLN A 1043 -28.71 -2.71 -29.08
C GLN A 1043 -29.64 -3.74 -28.43
N PRO A 1044 -30.64 -3.29 -27.64
CA PRO A 1044 -31.69 -4.15 -27.10
C PRO A 1044 -32.38 -5.00 -28.18
N SER A 1045 -32.90 -6.16 -27.77
CA SER A 1045 -33.69 -7.07 -28.63
C SER A 1045 -33.01 -7.54 -29.92
N ARG A 1046 -31.70 -7.30 -30.10
CA ARG A 1046 -30.93 -7.49 -31.35
C ARG A 1046 -31.28 -6.55 -32.50
N LEU A 1047 -31.88 -5.38 -32.24
CA LEU A 1047 -32.11 -4.34 -33.25
C LEU A 1047 -30.84 -3.49 -33.46
N HIS A 1048 -29.75 -4.15 -33.86
CA HIS A 1048 -28.40 -3.61 -33.94
C HIS A 1048 -28.25 -2.52 -35.00
N ASP A 1049 -27.65 -1.38 -34.63
CA ASP A 1049 -27.23 -0.37 -35.60
C ASP A 1049 -26.02 -0.86 -36.40
N ARG A 1050 -26.08 -0.70 -37.72
CA ARG A 1050 -25.06 -1.16 -38.67
C ARG A 1050 -24.88 -0.15 -39.79
N LEU A 1051 -23.77 0.59 -39.77
CA LEU A 1051 -23.43 1.58 -40.79
C LEU A 1051 -22.24 1.11 -41.63
N ARG A 1052 -22.45 0.94 -42.93
CA ARG A 1052 -21.45 0.52 -43.91
C ARG A 1052 -20.94 1.73 -44.69
N TYR A 1053 -19.62 1.83 -44.83
CA TYR A 1053 -18.95 2.83 -45.65
C TYR A 1053 -18.34 2.14 -46.87
N THR A 1054 -18.65 2.63 -48.07
CA THR A 1054 -18.04 2.19 -49.34
C THR A 1054 -17.53 3.40 -50.13
N PRO A 1055 -16.41 3.30 -50.85
CA PRO A 1055 -15.85 4.42 -51.58
C PRO A 1055 -16.69 4.74 -52.83
N GLU A 1056 -16.82 6.03 -53.14
CA GLU A 1056 -17.53 6.54 -54.31
C GLU A 1056 -16.77 7.73 -54.92
N ASP A 1057 -16.49 7.69 -56.22
CA ASP A 1057 -15.75 8.76 -56.92
C ASP A 1057 -16.71 9.85 -57.42
N ILE A 1058 -16.70 10.99 -56.73
CA ILE A 1058 -17.53 12.15 -57.04
C ILE A 1058 -16.62 13.29 -57.52
N GLU A 1059 -16.84 13.78 -58.74
CA GLU A 1059 -16.02 14.85 -59.37
C GLU A 1059 -14.50 14.56 -59.40
N GLY A 1060 -14.11 13.28 -59.47
CA GLY A 1060 -12.71 12.86 -59.42
C GLY A 1060 -12.08 12.89 -58.02
N ARG A 1061 -12.89 13.02 -56.97
CA ARG A 1061 -12.49 12.84 -55.57
C ARG A 1061 -13.12 11.58 -55.01
N ARG A 1062 -12.29 10.71 -54.41
CA ARG A 1062 -12.77 9.53 -53.68
C ARG A 1062 -13.41 9.97 -52.37
N THR A 1063 -14.73 9.84 -52.30
CA THR A 1063 -15.56 10.07 -51.11
C THR A 1063 -15.97 8.74 -50.48
N TRP A 1064 -16.70 8.77 -49.36
CA TRP A 1064 -17.28 7.59 -48.74
C TRP A 1064 -18.79 7.75 -48.63
N LYS A 1065 -19.52 6.80 -49.21
CA LYS A 1065 -20.98 6.66 -49.11
C LYS A 1065 -21.32 5.83 -47.88
N ILE A 1066 -22.27 6.32 -47.07
CA ILE A 1066 -22.79 5.64 -45.88
C ILE A 1066 -24.11 4.95 -46.24
N ASP A 1067 -24.24 3.67 -45.91
CA ASP A 1067 -25.48 2.89 -45.99
C ASP A 1067 -25.80 2.24 -44.65
N ARG A 1068 -27.02 2.40 -44.14
CA ARG A 1068 -27.52 1.57 -43.04
C ARG A 1068 -27.87 0.18 -43.53
N LEU A 1069 -27.45 -0.84 -42.78
CA LEU A 1069 -27.81 -2.24 -43.00
C LEU A 1069 -28.90 -2.66 -42.01
N SER A 1070 -29.69 -3.66 -42.38
CA SER A 1070 -30.52 -4.40 -41.41
C SER A 1070 -29.63 -5.06 -40.36
N PRO A 1071 -30.08 -5.18 -39.09
CA PRO A 1071 -29.48 -6.06 -38.10
C PRO A 1071 -29.15 -7.45 -38.67
#